data_AF-A0A7R9N724-F1
#
_entry.id   AF-A0A7R9N724-F1
#
_cell.length_a   1.000
_cell.length_b   1.000
_cell.length_c   1.000
_cell.angle_alpha   90.00
_cell.angle_beta   90.00
_cell.angle_gamma   90.00
#
_symmetry.space_group_name_H-M   'P 1'
#
loop_
_entity.id
_entity.type
_entity.pdbx_description
1 polymer ?
#
loop_
_entity_poly.entity_id
_entity_poly.type
_entity_poly.pdbx_seq_one_letter_code
_entity_poly.pdbx_strand_id
1 'polypeptide(L)'
;MSDDLVPELHDIGKMVDESLMNEDGHTFRRIDDRYKNRIKDNKNWVGIKFHTGGKTPNEYKGDMDLFLLKLSDHMASAVSRMLPKKEANQAKDQAKTQNKTQRSDKKRRKSSICKLWWENEAETELISDDKEFLELIDFVNNYSSNDGTKYFEKYGKRLKECPEDKFPGLNIISLFTHSKLVGKFYRFFKKYGDDIKDNGTTLGEVYEIKKAENNFTIKLVHGKIKFHLSPVRAGDLNIFNVKERIVEFLKQRDEILFCTQDEFLAILPVNKDITSIFEKIEENLYFDVEEAEAVLYEVYPTPLAMKSRFERTNSKGFRVREKFNYAEKLIYFDLSPQIHDICDLCQMYEATKEFPRDYVYEHLCEKCRTAVRNEEYPFPLDKLCESCKNKNEKWLEETISENLCIHCFNLREKEPRAPKIVEWSESDEDFKVAWVKISLDIEELQRILEKLYEEYLKKKEFEKSREGEIRFSVLSEFQSDFENFLGDLMRKREDNGEIEGLLADKFGIANCQWILSDLFCIRIESLADITEILKIYNKLFDEYFPKFKKVASPIKLSISCSSIKFAFFWHWRFLDNPVNDVNVNLVGKGEMHLNLEQLDNILKLNEISVPQLRKLSKVSEVSKELSKILLYHKGEWRLVKKEDYEKLKKFASAVGFENILTYAKMISEEEQLVE
;
A
#
# COMPACT_ATOMS: atom_id res chain seq x y z
N MET A 1 -12.04 37.15 7.93
CA MET A 1 -11.35 35.84 8.04
C MET A 1 -12.37 34.89 8.62
N SER A 2 -12.65 33.75 8.00
CA SER A 2 -13.68 32.84 8.51
C SER A 2 -13.21 32.25 9.84
N ASP A 3 -13.93 32.55 10.91
CA ASP A 3 -13.80 31.94 12.25
C ASP A 3 -14.33 30.50 12.23
N ASP A 4 -13.88 29.67 11.28
CA ASP A 4 -14.33 28.29 11.19
C ASP A 4 -13.53 27.40 12.14
N LEU A 5 -14.25 26.52 12.82
CA LEU A 5 -13.67 25.51 13.69
C LEU A 5 -12.83 24.53 12.85
N VAL A 6 -11.58 24.32 13.27
CA VAL A 6 -10.69 23.30 12.71
C VAL A 6 -10.74 22.05 13.60
N PRO A 7 -11.41 20.97 13.15
CA PRO A 7 -11.67 19.80 13.99
C PRO A 7 -10.40 19.02 14.35
N GLU A 8 -9.37 19.04 13.52
CA GLU A 8 -8.10 18.32 13.73
C GLU A 8 -7.35 18.78 15.00
N LEU A 9 -7.58 20.03 15.45
CA LEU A 9 -6.89 20.64 16.59
C LEU A 9 -7.47 20.24 17.95
N HIS A 10 -8.64 19.59 18.02
CA HIS A 10 -9.39 19.39 19.26
C HIS A 10 -8.55 18.76 20.40
N ASP A 11 -7.70 17.80 20.06
CA ASP A 11 -6.87 17.03 20.98
C ASP A 11 -5.41 17.50 21.07
N ILE A 12 -5.09 18.68 20.52
CA ILE A 12 -3.70 19.19 20.44
C ILE A 12 -2.99 19.22 21.81
N GLY A 13 -3.74 19.38 22.91
CA GLY A 13 -3.19 19.38 24.26
C GLY A 13 -2.69 18.03 24.76
N LYS A 14 -2.97 16.91 24.06
CA LYS A 14 -2.42 15.58 24.40
C LYS A 14 -0.90 15.53 24.20
N MET A 15 -0.35 16.41 23.35
CA MET A 15 1.10 16.60 23.14
C MET A 15 1.79 17.39 24.25
N VAL A 16 1.06 17.95 25.21
CA VAL A 16 1.61 18.82 26.25
C VAL A 16 1.80 18.04 27.55
N ASP A 17 2.92 18.28 28.22
CA ASP A 17 3.21 17.70 29.53
C ASP A 17 2.28 18.27 30.61
N GLU A 18 1.89 17.42 31.55
CA GLU A 18 1.02 17.81 32.66
C GLU A 18 1.65 18.89 33.54
N SER A 19 2.98 19.05 33.55
CA SER A 19 3.66 20.12 34.32
C SER A 19 3.30 21.54 33.87
N LEU A 20 2.76 21.70 32.67
CA LEU A 20 2.32 22.99 32.12
C LEU A 20 0.80 23.21 32.30
N MET A 21 0.09 22.30 32.98
CA MET A 21 -1.37 22.28 33.11
C MET A 21 -1.82 22.15 34.58
N ASN A 22 -2.89 22.84 34.97
CA ASN A 22 -3.45 22.81 36.33
C ASN A 22 -4.63 21.82 36.46
N GLU A 23 -4.40 20.50 36.50
CA GLU A 23 -5.43 19.43 36.69
C GLU A 23 -6.68 19.50 35.78
N ASP A 24 -6.89 18.50 34.90
CA ASP A 24 -7.79 18.48 33.71
C ASP A 24 -7.14 19.19 32.49
N GLY A 25 -6.08 18.64 31.89
CA GLY A 25 -6.07 17.40 31.10
C GLY A 25 -6.45 17.72 29.64
N HIS A 26 -5.46 17.84 28.73
CA HIS A 26 -5.46 18.09 27.25
C HIS A 26 -6.46 19.10 26.61
N THR A 27 -7.50 19.51 27.32
CA THR A 27 -8.59 20.39 26.87
C THR A 27 -8.34 21.85 27.26
N PHE A 28 -7.26 22.13 27.99
CA PHE A 28 -6.88 23.49 28.42
C PHE A 28 -7.96 24.21 29.28
N ARG A 29 -8.93 23.49 29.85
CA ARG A 29 -9.94 24.09 30.74
C ARG A 29 -9.33 24.69 31.99
N ARG A 30 -8.26 24.07 32.48
CA ARG A 30 -7.50 24.54 33.63
C ARG A 30 -6.03 24.71 33.21
N ILE A 31 -5.79 25.62 32.28
CA ILE A 31 -4.45 26.06 31.94
C ILE A 31 -3.82 26.80 33.13
N ASP A 32 -2.50 26.72 33.27
CA ASP A 32 -1.75 27.55 34.20
C ASP A 32 -2.04 29.04 33.97
N ASP A 33 -2.28 29.78 35.06
CA ASP A 33 -2.63 31.20 35.03
C ASP A 33 -1.60 32.04 34.26
N ARG A 34 -0.34 31.59 34.19
CA ARG A 34 0.74 32.19 33.38
C ARG A 34 0.37 32.36 31.91
N TYR A 35 -0.48 31.48 31.36
CA TYR A 35 -0.81 31.47 29.93
C TYR A 35 -2.26 31.87 29.64
N LYS A 36 -3.11 31.98 30.67
CA LYS A 36 -4.55 32.20 30.51
C LYS A 36 -4.89 33.43 29.67
N ASN A 37 -4.13 34.51 29.83
CA ASN A 37 -4.32 35.77 29.11
C ASN A 37 -3.84 35.72 27.64
N ARG A 38 -3.18 34.64 27.22
CA ARG A 38 -2.70 34.44 25.84
C ARG A 38 -3.69 33.67 24.98
N ILE A 39 -4.64 32.96 25.57
CA ILE A 39 -5.67 32.22 24.82
C ILE A 39 -6.72 33.20 24.29
N LYS A 40 -6.89 33.25 22.97
CA LYS A 40 -7.97 34.00 22.34
C LYS A 40 -9.31 33.27 22.49
N ASP A 41 -10.40 34.03 22.49
CA ASP A 41 -11.74 33.48 22.40
C ASP A 41 -12.10 33.30 20.92
N ASN A 42 -11.84 32.10 20.39
CA ASN A 42 -12.15 31.73 19.00
C ASN A 42 -12.71 30.31 18.92
N LYS A 43 -13.31 29.95 17.79
CA LYS A 43 -13.95 28.63 17.61
C LYS A 43 -13.00 27.45 17.82
N ASN A 44 -11.72 27.58 17.49
CA ASN A 44 -10.73 26.54 17.73
C ASN A 44 -10.55 26.27 19.22
N TRP A 45 -10.40 27.32 20.03
CA TRP A 45 -10.29 27.18 21.49
C TRP A 45 -11.60 26.70 22.12
N VAL A 46 -12.77 27.08 21.59
CA VAL A 46 -14.06 26.52 22.01
C VAL A 46 -14.09 25.01 21.74
N GLY A 47 -13.71 24.56 20.54
CA GLY A 47 -13.60 23.15 20.19
C GLY A 47 -12.66 22.38 21.13
N ILE A 48 -11.45 22.88 21.32
CA ILE A 48 -10.44 22.28 22.23
C ILE A 48 -10.97 22.18 23.66
N LYS A 49 -11.56 23.26 24.19
CA LYS A 49 -12.05 23.29 25.58
C LYS A 49 -13.28 22.41 25.78
N PHE A 50 -14.16 22.30 24.79
CA PHE A 50 -15.49 21.77 25.02
C PHE A 50 -15.82 20.47 24.31
N HIS A 51 -14.92 19.90 23.49
CA HIS A 51 -15.18 18.62 22.82
C HIS A 51 -15.41 17.45 23.80
N THR A 52 -14.69 17.35 24.93
CA THR A 52 -14.97 16.30 25.93
C THR A 52 -15.96 16.71 27.03
N GLY A 53 -16.77 15.76 27.52
CA GLY A 53 -17.59 15.93 28.73
C GLY A 53 -19.02 16.49 28.51
N GLY A 54 -19.86 16.33 29.54
CA GLY A 54 -21.32 16.56 29.45
C GLY A 54 -21.81 17.96 29.84
N LYS A 55 -20.99 18.81 30.47
CA LYS A 55 -21.37 20.21 30.78
C LYS A 55 -20.87 21.13 29.67
N THR A 56 -21.53 21.12 28.51
CA THR A 56 -21.43 22.21 27.56
C THR A 56 -22.02 23.47 28.24
N PRO A 57 -21.30 24.60 28.28
CA PRO A 57 -21.88 25.86 28.76
C PRO A 57 -23.19 26.15 28.05
N ASN A 58 -24.16 26.79 28.73
CA ASN A 58 -25.49 27.04 28.16
C ASN A 58 -25.42 27.81 26.83
N GLU A 59 -24.42 28.67 26.67
CA GLU A 59 -24.20 29.48 25.45
C GLU A 59 -23.82 28.65 24.21
N TYR A 60 -23.25 27.45 24.39
CA TYR A 60 -22.91 26.53 23.29
C TYR A 60 -23.88 25.35 23.19
N LYS A 61 -25.02 25.40 23.91
CA LYS A 61 -26.10 24.42 23.71
C LYS A 61 -26.79 24.72 22.39
N GLY A 62 -26.84 23.73 21.50
CA GLY A 62 -27.37 23.91 20.14
C GLY A 62 -26.33 24.38 19.13
N ASP A 63 -25.06 24.52 19.52
CA ASP A 63 -23.96 24.75 18.56
C ASP A 63 -23.72 23.48 17.76
N MET A 64 -24.06 23.53 16.46
CA MET A 64 -23.94 22.41 15.55
C MET A 64 -22.49 22.06 15.22
N ASP A 65 -21.61 23.05 15.04
CA ASP A 65 -20.19 22.80 14.77
C ASP A 65 -19.56 22.08 15.97
N LEU A 66 -19.86 22.53 17.20
CA LEU A 66 -19.39 21.86 18.41
C LEU A 66 -19.99 20.45 18.56
N PHE A 67 -21.29 20.27 18.30
CA PHE A 67 -21.91 18.94 18.33
C PHE A 67 -21.26 17.97 17.34
N LEU A 68 -21.06 18.40 16.08
CA LEU A 68 -20.43 17.59 15.05
C LEU A 68 -18.99 17.24 15.40
N LEU A 69 -18.24 18.17 16.01
CA LEU A 69 -16.89 17.88 16.50
C LEU A 69 -16.91 16.75 17.54
N LYS A 70 -17.83 16.81 18.51
CA LYS A 70 -17.97 15.78 19.54
C LYS A 70 -18.35 14.42 18.96
N LEU A 71 -19.31 14.41 18.04
CA LEU A 71 -19.72 13.19 17.36
C LEU A 71 -18.54 12.60 16.58
N SER A 72 -17.78 13.44 15.87
CA SER A 72 -16.62 13.01 15.08
C SER A 72 -15.48 12.47 15.93
N ASP A 73 -15.17 13.10 17.07
CA ASP A 73 -14.22 12.59 18.07
C ASP A 73 -14.66 11.23 18.63
N HIS A 74 -15.95 11.08 18.92
CA HIS A 74 -16.52 9.80 19.34
C HIS A 74 -16.41 8.72 18.25
N MET A 75 -16.68 9.05 16.99
CA MET A 75 -16.53 8.12 15.87
C MET A 75 -15.07 7.73 15.65
N ALA A 76 -14.16 8.70 15.59
CA ALA A 76 -12.74 8.42 15.47
C ALA A 76 -12.22 7.59 16.64
N SER A 77 -12.62 7.91 17.88
CA SER A 77 -12.32 7.10 19.07
C SER A 77 -12.89 5.67 18.97
N ALA A 78 -14.10 5.52 18.45
CA ALA A 78 -14.73 4.22 18.22
C ALA A 78 -14.01 3.44 17.13
N VAL A 79 -13.28 4.06 16.20
CA VAL A 79 -12.42 3.34 15.28
C VAL A 79 -11.04 3.09 15.89
N SER A 80 -10.51 4.00 16.70
CA SER A 80 -9.15 3.93 17.24
C SER A 80 -8.99 3.00 18.44
N ARG A 81 -10.06 2.72 19.20
CA ARG A 81 -9.98 1.93 20.44
C ARG A 81 -10.40 0.48 20.25
N MET A 82 -9.45 -0.41 20.02
CA MET A 82 -9.66 -1.82 19.65
C MET A 82 -10.37 -2.69 20.72
N LEU A 83 -10.47 -2.23 21.96
CA LEU A 83 -11.19 -2.94 23.02
C LEU A 83 -12.64 -2.45 23.14
N PRO A 84 -13.62 -3.35 23.29
CA PRO A 84 -14.97 -2.99 23.71
C PRO A 84 -14.95 -2.09 24.95
N LYS A 85 -15.89 -1.15 25.05
CA LYS A 85 -15.89 -0.11 26.11
C LYS A 85 -15.78 -0.66 27.54
N LYS A 86 -16.40 -1.82 27.82
CA LYS A 86 -16.30 -2.50 29.12
C LYS A 86 -14.87 -2.97 29.40
N GLU A 87 -14.22 -3.57 28.41
CA GLU A 87 -12.86 -4.08 28.49
C GLU A 87 -11.82 -2.97 28.52
N ALA A 88 -12.03 -1.90 27.74
CA ALA A 88 -11.21 -0.70 27.78
C ALA A 88 -11.22 -0.06 29.19
N ASN A 89 -12.40 0.01 29.83
CA ASN A 89 -12.51 0.51 31.21
C ASN A 89 -11.80 -0.42 32.21
N GLN A 90 -11.96 -1.74 32.07
CA GLN A 90 -11.24 -2.71 32.91
C GLN A 90 -9.73 -2.62 32.74
N ALA A 91 -9.23 -2.47 31.51
CA ALA A 91 -7.81 -2.26 31.23
C ALA A 91 -7.29 -0.98 31.91
N LYS A 92 -8.07 0.11 31.83
CA LYS A 92 -7.76 1.37 32.52
C LYS A 92 -7.74 1.20 34.04
N ASP A 93 -8.66 0.43 34.61
CA ASP A 93 -8.74 0.21 36.05
C ASP A 93 -7.63 -0.71 36.57
N GLN A 94 -7.28 -1.76 35.82
CA GLN A 94 -6.12 -2.63 36.09
C GLN A 94 -4.81 -1.83 36.03
N ALA A 95 -4.60 -1.03 34.99
CA ALA A 95 -3.42 -0.17 34.86
C ALA A 95 -3.34 0.88 35.97
N LYS A 96 -4.48 1.47 36.38
CA LYS A 96 -4.52 2.38 37.55
C LYS A 96 -4.13 1.67 38.85
N THR A 97 -4.47 0.39 38.99
CA THR A 97 -4.20 -0.41 40.19
C THR A 97 -2.73 -0.80 40.27
N GLN A 98 -2.14 -1.31 39.18
CA GLN A 98 -0.69 -1.58 39.08
C GLN A 98 0.16 -0.33 39.33
N ASN A 99 -0.33 0.84 38.91
CA ASN A 99 0.35 2.14 39.13
C ASN A 99 0.24 2.67 40.57
N LYS A 100 -0.78 2.29 41.34
CA LYS A 100 -0.87 2.71 42.76
C LYS A 100 0.25 2.09 43.60
N THR A 101 0.72 0.91 43.24
CA THR A 101 1.85 0.21 43.87
C THR A 101 3.23 0.74 43.49
N GLN A 102 3.38 1.54 42.43
CA GLN A 102 4.64 2.18 42.00
C GLN A 102 4.77 3.66 42.39
N ARG A 103 3.80 4.21 43.14
CA ARG A 103 3.75 5.64 43.53
C ARG A 103 4.86 6.10 44.50
N SER A 104 5.78 5.23 44.92
CA SER A 104 6.90 5.61 45.79
C SER A 104 8.04 6.33 45.06
N ASP A 105 8.09 6.28 43.73
CA ASP A 105 9.02 7.08 42.92
C ASP A 105 8.25 7.97 41.96
N LYS A 106 8.48 9.29 42.00
CA LYS A 106 7.98 10.30 41.04
C LYS A 106 8.57 10.11 39.62
N LYS A 107 8.74 8.89 39.14
CA LYS A 107 9.08 8.64 37.74
C LYS A 107 7.84 8.95 36.89
N ARG A 108 7.91 10.10 36.23
CA ARG A 108 6.96 10.58 35.21
C ARG A 108 6.48 9.42 34.34
N ARG A 109 5.17 9.34 34.11
CA ARG A 109 4.59 8.41 33.14
C ARG A 109 5.19 8.71 31.78
N LYS A 110 6.16 7.90 31.33
CA LYS A 110 6.60 7.95 29.95
C LYS A 110 5.46 7.41 29.10
N SER A 111 4.86 8.30 28.30
CA SER A 111 3.92 7.91 27.24
C SER A 111 4.72 7.23 26.14
N SER A 112 4.16 6.19 25.54
CA SER A 112 4.78 5.50 24.41
C SER A 112 3.71 5.09 23.41
N ILE A 113 4.04 5.11 22.13
CA ILE A 113 3.22 4.52 21.07
C ILE A 113 3.76 3.13 20.72
N CYS A 114 2.85 2.17 20.57
CA CYS A 114 3.18 0.80 20.19
C CYS A 114 2.65 0.51 18.78
N LYS A 115 3.52 0.62 17.77
CA LYS A 115 3.19 0.10 16.45
C LYS A 115 3.39 -1.41 16.43
N LEU A 116 2.36 -2.14 16.01
CA LEU A 116 2.33 -3.60 16.15
C LEU A 116 3.44 -4.29 15.36
N TRP A 117 3.90 -3.68 14.26
CA TRP A 117 4.98 -4.16 13.40
C TRP A 117 6.40 -3.74 13.83
N TRP A 118 6.53 -2.90 14.87
CA TRP A 118 7.82 -2.49 15.42
C TRP A 118 8.29 -3.37 16.56
N GLU A 119 9.61 -3.45 16.72
CA GLU A 119 10.25 -4.27 17.75
C GLU A 119 10.00 -3.72 19.17
N ASN A 120 10.07 -2.40 19.29
CA ASN A 120 9.95 -1.67 20.55
C ASN A 120 8.90 -0.57 20.47
N GLU A 121 8.35 -0.19 21.62
CA GLU A 121 7.52 1.00 21.74
C GLU A 121 8.39 2.26 21.60
N ALA A 122 7.89 3.28 20.90
CA ALA A 122 8.57 4.56 20.80
C ALA A 122 8.13 5.49 21.94
N GLU A 123 9.09 6.07 22.67
CA GLU A 123 8.79 7.05 23.72
C GLU A 123 8.23 8.33 23.08
N THR A 124 7.17 8.88 23.67
CA THR A 124 6.57 10.14 23.24
C THR A 124 7.31 11.33 23.87
N GLU A 125 7.84 12.23 23.04
CA GLU A 125 8.35 13.53 23.47
C GLU A 125 7.21 14.54 23.61
N LEU A 126 6.84 14.88 24.85
CA LEU A 126 5.81 15.88 25.15
C LEU A 126 6.42 17.30 25.25
N ILE A 127 5.62 18.31 24.91
CA ILE A 127 5.96 19.72 25.10
C ILE A 127 5.99 19.99 26.61
N SER A 128 7.19 20.17 27.15
CA SER A 128 7.41 20.50 28.55
C SER A 128 8.08 21.86 28.77
N ASP A 129 8.49 22.53 27.69
CA ASP A 129 9.15 23.84 27.71
C ASP A 129 8.14 24.98 27.53
N ASP A 130 8.32 26.06 28.31
CA ASP A 130 7.42 27.23 28.31
C ASP A 130 7.40 27.94 26.95
N LYS A 131 8.55 28.05 26.27
CA LYS A 131 8.66 28.75 24.99
C LYS A 131 7.94 27.95 23.89
N GLU A 132 8.20 26.66 23.81
CA GLU A 132 7.53 25.77 22.85
C GLU A 132 6.01 25.71 23.09
N PHE A 133 5.59 25.74 24.35
CA PHE A 133 4.18 25.80 24.70
C PHE A 133 3.51 27.11 24.26
N LEU A 134 4.18 28.25 24.46
CA LEU A 134 3.72 29.53 23.94
C LEU A 134 3.61 29.54 22.41
N GLU A 135 4.57 28.93 21.71
CA GLU A 135 4.52 28.77 20.25
C GLU A 135 3.32 27.93 19.78
N LEU A 136 2.89 26.93 20.58
CA LEU A 136 1.66 26.17 20.32
C LEU A 136 0.42 27.03 20.53
N ILE A 137 0.35 27.82 21.61
CA ILE A 137 -0.78 28.73 21.86
C ILE A 137 -0.91 29.76 20.73
N ASP A 138 0.21 30.38 20.35
CA ASP A 138 0.25 31.36 19.27
C ASP A 138 -0.09 30.72 17.91
N PHE A 139 0.28 29.47 17.69
CA PHE A 139 -0.15 28.71 16.53
C PHE A 139 -1.69 28.57 16.51
N VAL A 140 -2.31 28.03 17.57
CA VAL A 140 -3.78 27.84 17.64
C VAL A 140 -4.54 29.16 17.52
N ASN A 141 -4.02 30.23 18.13
CA ASN A 141 -4.60 31.57 18.09
C ASN A 141 -4.68 32.18 16.68
N ASN A 142 -3.82 31.75 15.77
CA ASN A 142 -3.68 32.32 14.44
C ASN A 142 -3.99 31.31 13.33
N TYR A 143 -4.29 30.07 13.69
CA TYR A 143 -4.61 29.00 12.75
C TYR A 143 -6.01 29.19 12.15
N SER A 144 -6.11 29.12 10.83
CA SER A 144 -7.38 29.22 10.10
C SER A 144 -7.67 27.94 9.31
N SER A 145 -8.94 27.73 8.95
CA SER A 145 -9.35 26.58 8.11
C SER A 145 -8.67 26.57 6.72
N ASN A 146 -8.25 27.73 6.22
CA ASN A 146 -7.50 27.84 4.96
C ASN A 146 -6.05 27.32 5.06
N ASP A 147 -5.56 27.06 6.27
CA ASP A 147 -4.21 26.56 6.54
C ASP A 147 -4.16 25.02 6.64
N GLY A 148 -5.11 24.30 6.04
CA GLY A 148 -5.49 22.91 6.36
C GLY A 148 -4.38 21.86 6.47
N THR A 149 -3.19 22.06 5.89
CA THR A 149 -2.04 21.15 6.01
C THR A 149 -0.99 21.59 7.03
N LYS A 150 -0.91 22.89 7.37
CA LYS A 150 0.15 23.47 8.22
C LYS A 150 0.22 22.86 9.61
N TYR A 151 -0.89 22.38 10.16
CA TYR A 151 -0.91 21.66 11.44
C TYR A 151 -0.14 20.35 11.37
N PHE A 152 -0.40 19.56 10.35
CA PHE A 152 0.28 18.28 10.14
C PHE A 152 1.72 18.48 9.65
N GLU A 153 2.03 19.53 8.91
CA GLU A 153 3.41 19.86 8.54
C GLU A 153 4.24 20.26 9.77
N LYS A 154 3.70 21.13 10.64
CA LYS A 154 4.43 21.64 11.81
C LYS A 154 4.56 20.60 12.93
N TYR A 155 3.49 19.86 13.23
CA TYR A 155 3.44 18.95 14.38
C TYR A 155 3.38 17.47 14.00
N GLY A 156 3.40 17.11 12.72
CA GLY A 156 3.16 15.75 12.23
C GLY A 156 4.04 14.67 12.85
N LYS A 157 5.34 14.94 12.99
CA LYS A 157 6.27 14.00 13.65
C LYS A 157 5.82 13.70 15.09
N ARG A 158 5.58 14.74 15.89
CA ARG A 158 5.17 14.60 17.29
C ARG A 158 3.78 13.98 17.42
N LEU A 159 2.87 14.28 16.49
CA LEU A 159 1.54 13.65 16.44
C LEU A 159 1.61 12.15 16.15
N LYS A 160 2.55 11.72 15.30
CA LYS A 160 2.79 10.29 14.98
C LYS A 160 3.43 9.54 16.15
N GLU A 161 4.20 10.21 17.00
CA GLU A 161 4.87 9.64 18.18
C GLU A 161 4.01 9.70 19.46
N CYS A 162 2.93 10.49 19.45
CA CYS A 162 1.99 10.62 20.56
C CYS A 162 0.80 9.67 20.36
N PRO A 163 0.52 8.74 21.27
CA PRO A 163 -0.66 7.88 21.17
C PRO A 163 -1.96 8.67 21.44
N GLU A 164 -3.04 8.34 20.74
CA GLU A 164 -4.39 8.88 20.99
C GLU A 164 -4.83 8.60 22.44
N ASP A 165 -4.64 7.36 22.86
CA ASP A 165 -4.88 6.88 24.21
C ASP A 165 -3.57 6.40 24.83
N LYS A 166 -3.11 7.06 25.89
CA LYS A 166 -1.83 6.77 26.55
C LYS A 166 -1.84 5.47 27.37
N PHE A 167 -2.97 4.77 27.48
CA PHE A 167 -3.07 3.56 28.27
C PHE A 167 -2.48 2.35 27.52
N PRO A 168 -1.63 1.52 28.16
CA PRO A 168 -1.14 0.27 27.57
C PRO A 168 -2.30 -0.60 27.10
N GLY A 169 -2.16 -1.19 25.90
CA GLY A 169 -3.25 -1.94 25.25
C GLY A 169 -4.10 -1.08 24.31
N LEU A 170 -4.11 0.25 24.46
CA LEU A 170 -4.86 1.19 23.61
C LEU A 170 -3.94 2.18 22.87
N ASN A 171 -2.66 2.25 23.24
CA ASN A 171 -1.64 3.14 22.70
C ASN A 171 -1.05 2.68 21.35
N ILE A 172 -1.86 2.07 20.48
CA ILE A 172 -1.42 1.57 19.17
C ILE A 172 -1.78 2.50 18.00
N ILE A 173 -2.63 3.50 18.26
CA ILE A 173 -3.04 4.51 17.28
C ILE A 173 -2.40 5.84 17.65
N SER A 174 -1.81 6.52 16.68
CA SER A 174 -1.24 7.84 16.91
C SER A 174 -2.33 8.91 16.94
N LEU A 175 -2.00 10.02 17.60
CA LEU A 175 -2.82 11.22 17.61
C LEU A 175 -2.96 11.80 16.20
N PHE A 176 -1.96 11.61 15.33
CA PHE A 176 -2.02 12.03 13.93
C PHE A 176 -3.20 11.38 13.18
N THR A 177 -3.33 10.04 13.27
CA THR A 177 -4.40 9.31 12.59
C THR A 177 -5.75 9.64 13.19
N HIS A 178 -5.84 9.72 14.53
CA HIS A 178 -7.07 10.16 15.20
C HIS A 178 -7.53 11.54 14.73
N SER A 179 -6.65 12.54 14.76
CA SER A 179 -6.97 13.91 14.30
C SER A 179 -7.44 13.94 12.83
N LYS A 180 -6.79 13.19 11.94
CA LYS A 180 -7.21 13.08 10.53
C LYS A 180 -8.62 12.49 10.40
N LEU A 181 -8.93 11.43 11.14
CA LEU A 181 -10.24 10.79 11.12
C LEU A 181 -11.33 11.72 11.68
N VAL A 182 -11.05 12.45 12.76
CA VAL A 182 -11.99 13.46 13.29
C VAL A 182 -12.30 14.52 12.24
N GLY A 183 -11.29 14.99 11.50
CA GLY A 183 -11.47 15.91 10.38
C GLY A 183 -12.39 15.36 9.28
N LYS A 184 -12.13 14.14 8.83
CA LYS A 184 -12.94 13.46 7.80
C LYS A 184 -14.39 13.26 8.25
N PHE A 185 -14.61 12.71 9.44
CA PHE A 185 -15.96 12.53 10.00
C PHE A 185 -16.69 13.87 10.16
N TYR A 186 -16.01 14.91 10.66
CA TYR A 186 -16.60 16.23 10.85
C TYR A 186 -17.12 16.82 9.54
N ARG A 187 -16.27 16.82 8.51
CA ARG A 187 -16.65 17.33 7.18
C ARG A 187 -17.70 16.45 6.50
N PHE A 188 -17.63 15.13 6.68
CA PHE A 188 -18.66 14.21 6.21
C PHE A 188 -20.02 14.54 6.83
N PHE A 189 -20.12 14.64 8.16
CA PHE A 189 -21.39 14.96 8.82
C PHE A 189 -21.87 16.37 8.51
N LYS A 190 -20.95 17.33 8.38
CA LYS A 190 -21.30 18.70 7.97
C LYS A 190 -21.88 18.74 6.55
N LYS A 191 -21.35 17.92 5.64
CA LYS A 191 -21.81 17.81 4.25
C LYS A 191 -23.12 17.04 4.10
N TYR A 192 -23.29 15.95 4.84
CA TYR A 192 -24.38 14.99 4.63
C TYR A 192 -25.37 14.87 5.79
N GLY A 193 -25.29 15.70 6.83
CA GLY A 193 -26.14 15.60 8.02
C GLY A 193 -27.64 15.53 7.71
N ASP A 194 -28.10 16.20 6.65
CA ASP A 194 -29.50 16.20 6.22
C ASP A 194 -29.92 14.95 5.43
N ASP A 195 -28.94 14.26 4.84
CA ASP A 195 -29.14 13.00 4.11
C ASP A 195 -29.17 11.78 5.06
N ILE A 196 -28.60 11.90 6.27
CA ILE A 196 -28.56 10.83 7.27
C ILE A 196 -29.80 10.95 8.17
N LYS A 197 -30.73 9.99 8.07
CA LYS A 197 -32.05 10.06 8.70
C LYS A 197 -32.34 8.88 9.63
N ASP A 198 -33.03 9.16 10.72
CA ASP A 198 -33.68 8.19 11.61
C ASP A 198 -35.15 8.60 11.79
N ASN A 199 -36.10 7.75 11.41
CA ASN A 199 -37.54 7.96 11.60
C ASN A 199 -38.06 9.36 11.19
N GLY A 200 -37.48 9.95 10.13
CA GLY A 200 -37.85 11.27 9.61
C GLY A 200 -37.09 12.46 10.22
N THR A 201 -36.29 12.25 11.28
CA THR A 201 -35.36 13.25 11.83
C THR A 201 -34.01 13.17 11.14
N THR A 202 -33.41 14.30 10.79
CA THR A 202 -32.05 14.35 10.22
C THR A 202 -30.98 14.46 11.30
N LEU A 203 -29.75 14.05 11.00
CA LEU A 203 -28.62 14.21 11.94
C LEU A 203 -28.38 15.70 12.25
N GLY A 204 -28.69 16.58 11.28
CA GLY A 204 -28.67 18.05 11.40
C GLY A 204 -29.54 18.62 12.52
N GLU A 205 -30.52 17.86 13.00
CA GLU A 205 -31.53 18.31 13.98
C GLU A 205 -31.28 17.72 15.39
N VAL A 206 -30.19 16.98 15.58
CA VAL A 206 -29.88 16.28 16.83
C VAL A 206 -28.65 16.89 17.50
N TYR A 207 -28.73 17.06 18.83
CA TYR A 207 -27.63 17.60 19.64
C TYR A 207 -27.17 16.64 20.76
N GLU A 208 -27.73 15.42 20.80
CA GLU A 208 -27.37 14.39 21.76
C GLU A 208 -26.55 13.29 21.09
N ILE A 209 -25.29 13.15 21.51
CA ILE A 209 -24.33 12.21 20.91
C ILE A 209 -24.82 10.77 21.01
N LYS A 210 -25.31 10.34 22.18
CA LYS A 210 -25.80 8.96 22.36
C LYS A 210 -27.00 8.64 21.48
N LYS A 211 -27.88 9.63 21.24
CA LYS A 211 -29.01 9.47 20.33
C LYS A 211 -28.49 9.32 18.90
N ALA A 212 -27.55 10.17 18.49
CA ALA A 212 -26.91 10.08 17.18
C ALA A 212 -26.25 8.72 16.95
N GLU A 213 -25.40 8.28 17.88
CA GLU A 213 -24.62 7.03 17.82
C GLU A 213 -25.49 5.76 17.63
N ASN A 214 -26.63 5.69 18.30
CA ASN A 214 -27.44 4.48 18.36
C ASN A 214 -28.52 4.40 17.27
N ASN A 215 -28.93 5.55 16.73
CA ASN A 215 -30.11 5.62 15.87
C ASN A 215 -29.79 5.85 14.40
N PHE A 216 -28.73 6.61 14.11
CA PHE A 216 -28.43 6.99 12.74
C PHE A 216 -27.56 5.92 12.09
N THR A 217 -27.90 5.59 10.86
CA THR A 217 -27.21 4.57 10.05
C THR A 217 -26.52 5.22 8.87
N ILE A 218 -25.33 4.71 8.56
CA ILE A 218 -24.59 5.04 7.35
C ILE A 218 -24.25 3.75 6.60
N LYS A 219 -23.83 3.90 5.36
CA LYS A 219 -23.32 2.84 4.49
C LYS A 219 -21.80 2.85 4.52
N LEU A 220 -21.19 1.71 4.80
CA LEU A 220 -19.78 1.40 4.61
C LEU A 220 -19.59 0.78 3.24
N VAL A 221 -18.55 1.20 2.53
CA VAL A 221 -18.25 0.71 1.18
C VAL A 221 -16.79 0.32 1.09
N HIS A 222 -16.51 -0.96 0.84
CA HIS A 222 -15.19 -1.44 0.46
C HIS A 222 -15.15 -1.62 -1.05
N GLY A 223 -14.17 -1.03 -1.73
CA GLY A 223 -14.03 -1.15 -3.17
C GLY A 223 -12.63 -1.58 -3.57
N LYS A 224 -12.52 -2.50 -4.55
CA LYS A 224 -11.25 -2.84 -5.21
C LYS A 224 -11.20 -2.21 -6.60
N ILE A 225 -10.12 -1.50 -6.88
CA ILE A 225 -9.85 -0.81 -8.15
C ILE A 225 -9.17 -1.80 -9.11
N LYS A 226 -9.80 -2.07 -10.24
CA LYS A 226 -9.29 -2.99 -11.26
C LYS A 226 -9.36 -2.36 -12.65
N PHE A 227 -8.56 -2.86 -13.56
CA PHE A 227 -8.58 -2.47 -14.96
C PHE A 227 -8.99 -3.64 -15.84
N HIS A 228 -9.61 -3.32 -16.97
CA HIS A 228 -9.99 -4.30 -17.98
C HIS A 228 -8.84 -4.67 -18.94
N LEU A 229 -7.76 -3.88 -18.93
CA LEU A 229 -6.64 -3.98 -19.86
C LEU A 229 -5.56 -4.93 -19.35
N SER A 230 -5.03 -5.78 -20.21
CA SER A 230 -3.78 -6.49 -19.92
C SER A 230 -2.61 -5.74 -20.56
N PRO A 231 -1.81 -4.94 -19.82
CA PRO A 231 -0.74 -4.15 -20.42
C PRO A 231 0.32 -5.06 -21.04
N VAL A 232 0.59 -4.90 -22.34
CA VAL A 232 1.55 -5.71 -23.10
C VAL A 232 2.82 -4.92 -23.43
N ARG A 233 2.68 -3.60 -23.64
CA ARG A 233 3.77 -2.69 -24.03
C ARG A 233 3.89 -1.49 -23.10
N ALA A 234 4.99 -0.76 -23.24
CA ALA A 234 5.23 0.49 -22.53
C ALA A 234 4.08 1.51 -22.72
N GLY A 235 3.52 1.62 -23.93
CA GLY A 235 2.37 2.49 -24.20
C GLY A 235 1.09 2.09 -23.45
N ASP A 236 0.92 0.81 -23.10
CA ASP A 236 -0.22 0.35 -22.32
C ASP A 236 -0.10 0.73 -20.84
N LEU A 237 1.12 1.03 -20.35
CA LEU A 237 1.36 1.48 -18.97
C LEU A 237 0.69 2.83 -18.66
N ASN A 238 0.20 3.55 -19.69
CA ASN A 238 -0.62 4.74 -19.52
C ASN A 238 -1.91 4.48 -18.73
N ILE A 239 -2.38 3.23 -18.63
CA ILE A 239 -3.48 2.87 -17.73
C ILE A 239 -3.15 3.17 -16.26
N PHE A 240 -1.87 3.12 -15.87
CA PHE A 240 -1.45 3.44 -14.51
C PHE A 240 -1.52 4.95 -14.21
N ASN A 241 -1.47 5.83 -15.23
CA ASN A 241 -1.80 7.25 -15.05
C ASN A 241 -3.25 7.42 -14.59
N VAL A 242 -4.17 6.65 -15.19
CA VAL A 242 -5.59 6.69 -14.85
C VAL A 242 -5.81 6.22 -13.41
N LYS A 243 -5.20 5.10 -13.05
CA LYS A 243 -5.25 4.54 -11.70
C LYS A 243 -4.74 5.53 -10.64
N GLU A 244 -3.56 6.11 -10.87
CA GLU A 244 -2.96 7.08 -9.95
C GLU A 244 -3.83 8.31 -9.71
N ARG A 245 -4.34 8.93 -10.79
CA ARG A 245 -5.25 10.09 -10.66
C ARG A 245 -6.48 9.77 -9.84
N ILE A 246 -7.06 8.58 -10.01
CA ILE A 246 -8.22 8.16 -9.22
C ILE A 246 -7.85 7.93 -7.77
N VAL A 247 -6.73 7.28 -7.48
CA VAL A 247 -6.26 7.08 -6.11
C VAL A 247 -6.00 8.42 -5.42
N GLU A 248 -5.32 9.36 -6.09
CA GLU A 248 -5.10 10.72 -5.57
C GLU A 248 -6.41 11.46 -5.32
N PHE A 249 -7.33 11.40 -6.28
CA PHE A 249 -8.66 11.97 -6.13
C PHE A 249 -9.40 11.37 -4.93
N LEU A 250 -9.39 10.05 -4.76
CA LEU A 250 -10.03 9.37 -3.63
C LEU A 250 -9.40 9.76 -2.29
N LYS A 251 -8.06 9.84 -2.19
CA LYS A 251 -7.36 10.22 -0.95
C LYS A 251 -7.79 11.61 -0.43
N GLN A 252 -8.17 12.52 -1.33
CA GLN A 252 -8.62 13.87 -1.00
C GLN A 252 -10.08 13.95 -0.50
N ARG A 253 -10.90 12.91 -0.72
CA ARG A 253 -12.31 12.92 -0.33
C ARG A 253 -12.46 12.65 1.18
N ASP A 254 -13.37 13.33 1.84
CA ASP A 254 -13.68 13.09 3.26
C ASP A 254 -14.51 11.81 3.49
N GLU A 255 -15.23 11.38 2.46
CA GLU A 255 -15.96 10.10 2.42
C GLU A 255 -15.01 8.90 2.46
N ILE A 256 -13.75 9.07 2.03
CA ILE A 256 -12.78 7.98 1.93
C ILE A 256 -11.95 7.93 3.20
N LEU A 257 -12.14 6.88 4.00
CA LEU A 257 -11.47 6.68 5.27
C LEU A 257 -10.06 6.08 5.10
N PHE A 258 -9.88 5.27 4.06
CA PHE A 258 -8.65 4.56 3.74
C PHE A 258 -8.59 4.29 2.23
N CYS A 259 -7.40 4.39 1.62
CA CYS A 259 -7.22 4.19 0.17
C CYS A 259 -5.79 3.80 -0.16
N THR A 260 -5.58 2.58 -0.64
CA THR A 260 -4.31 2.11 -1.23
C THR A 260 -4.34 2.31 -2.75
N GLN A 261 -3.35 1.74 -3.45
CA GLN A 261 -3.36 1.71 -4.92
C GLN A 261 -4.50 0.85 -5.47
N ASP A 262 -4.87 -0.23 -4.79
CA ASP A 262 -5.81 -1.23 -5.32
C ASP A 262 -7.15 -1.27 -4.59
N GLU A 263 -7.27 -0.66 -3.41
CA GLU A 263 -8.49 -0.76 -2.61
C GLU A 263 -8.80 0.52 -1.84
N PHE A 264 -10.08 0.76 -1.53
CA PHE A 264 -10.50 1.87 -0.69
C PHE A 264 -11.64 1.47 0.25
N LEU A 265 -11.77 2.20 1.37
CA LEU A 265 -12.88 2.11 2.31
C LEU A 265 -13.54 3.49 2.42
N ALA A 266 -14.86 3.54 2.23
CA ALA A 266 -15.64 4.76 2.24
C ALA A 266 -16.85 4.70 3.19
N ILE A 267 -17.35 5.87 3.55
CA ILE A 267 -18.63 6.09 4.22
C ILE A 267 -19.56 6.93 3.34
N LEU A 268 -20.85 6.56 3.32
CA LEU A 268 -21.90 7.25 2.59
C LEU A 268 -23.21 7.27 3.39
N PRO A 269 -24.09 8.26 3.16
CA PRO A 269 -25.49 8.13 3.56
C PRO A 269 -26.14 6.92 2.90
N VAL A 270 -27.06 6.24 3.60
CA VAL A 270 -27.72 5.02 3.11
C VAL A 270 -28.44 5.22 1.77
N ASN A 271 -28.95 6.42 1.52
CA ASN A 271 -29.67 6.78 0.29
C ASN A 271 -28.77 7.17 -0.89
N LYS A 272 -27.44 7.22 -0.71
CA LYS A 272 -26.50 7.57 -1.79
C LYS A 272 -25.93 6.32 -2.46
N ASP A 273 -25.69 6.42 -3.75
CA ASP A 273 -24.99 5.43 -4.54
C ASP A 273 -23.48 5.71 -4.54
N ILE A 274 -22.67 4.66 -4.65
CA ILE A 274 -21.21 4.78 -4.71
C ILE A 274 -20.72 5.70 -5.86
N THR A 275 -21.51 5.87 -6.93
CA THR A 275 -21.19 6.83 -8.01
C THR A 275 -21.09 8.27 -7.52
N SER A 276 -21.71 8.63 -6.39
CA SER A 276 -21.53 9.97 -5.82
C SER A 276 -20.11 10.22 -5.30
N ILE A 277 -19.31 9.17 -5.13
CA ILE A 277 -17.89 9.33 -4.80
C ILE A 277 -17.08 9.71 -6.03
N PHE A 278 -17.37 9.08 -7.16
CA PHE A 278 -16.54 9.14 -8.37
C PHE A 278 -16.89 10.28 -9.31
N GLU A 279 -18.11 10.83 -9.26
CA GLU A 279 -18.67 11.82 -10.22
C GLU A 279 -18.71 11.34 -11.69
N LYS A 280 -17.62 10.76 -12.21
CA LYS A 280 -17.49 10.01 -13.47
C LYS A 280 -16.52 8.84 -13.27
N ILE A 281 -16.92 7.64 -13.69
CA ILE A 281 -16.03 6.47 -13.74
C ILE A 281 -15.20 6.57 -15.03
N GLU A 282 -13.87 6.43 -14.95
CA GLU A 282 -13.04 6.31 -16.15
C GLU A 282 -13.26 4.94 -16.81
N GLU A 283 -13.58 4.91 -18.12
CA GLU A 283 -14.10 3.76 -18.87
C GLU A 283 -13.15 2.53 -18.95
N ASN A 284 -11.90 2.69 -18.53
CA ASN A 284 -10.89 1.61 -18.52
C ASN A 284 -10.73 0.93 -17.15
N LEU A 285 -11.48 1.38 -16.14
CA LEU A 285 -11.48 0.82 -14.79
C LEU A 285 -12.86 0.29 -14.41
N TYR A 286 -12.84 -0.72 -13.54
CA TYR A 286 -14.01 -1.16 -12.81
C TYR A 286 -13.69 -1.30 -11.34
N PHE A 287 -14.75 -1.27 -10.55
CA PHE A 287 -14.67 -1.41 -9.11
C PHE A 287 -15.46 -2.64 -8.68
N ASP A 288 -14.80 -3.55 -7.96
CA ASP A 288 -15.51 -4.58 -7.20
C ASP A 288 -15.92 -3.97 -5.87
N VAL A 289 -17.22 -3.78 -5.64
CA VAL A 289 -17.73 -3.07 -4.48
C VAL A 289 -18.53 -3.99 -3.55
N GLU A 290 -18.25 -3.89 -2.26
CA GLU A 290 -18.96 -4.53 -1.16
C GLU A 290 -19.55 -3.43 -0.24
N GLU A 291 -20.88 -3.44 -0.04
CA GLU A 291 -21.60 -2.44 0.77
C GLU A 291 -22.20 -3.06 2.04
N ALA A 292 -22.12 -2.34 3.17
CA ALA A 292 -22.76 -2.72 4.43
C ALA A 292 -23.39 -1.51 5.13
N GLU A 293 -24.62 -1.64 5.62
CA GLU A 293 -25.23 -0.63 6.51
C GLU A 293 -24.76 -0.84 7.96
N ALA A 294 -24.41 0.24 8.65
CA ALA A 294 -24.00 0.23 10.05
C ALA A 294 -24.57 1.44 10.79
N VAL A 295 -25.03 1.22 12.03
CA VAL A 295 -25.29 2.33 12.97
C VAL A 295 -23.98 3.03 13.32
N LEU A 296 -24.02 4.32 13.63
CA LEU A 296 -22.83 5.13 13.86
C LEU A 296 -21.86 4.53 14.90
N TYR A 297 -22.36 3.93 15.99
CA TYR A 297 -21.49 3.29 16.98
C TYR A 297 -20.71 2.07 16.44
N GLU A 298 -21.11 1.49 15.31
CA GLU A 298 -20.52 0.30 14.67
C GLU A 298 -19.71 0.60 13.40
N VAL A 299 -19.30 1.86 13.18
CA VAL A 299 -18.57 2.32 11.96
C VAL A 299 -17.08 1.93 11.99
N TYR A 300 -16.75 0.75 12.51
CA TYR A 300 -15.37 0.28 12.67
C TYR A 300 -14.97 -1.03 11.98
N PRO A 301 -15.83 -1.78 11.24
CA PRO A 301 -15.40 -3.05 10.70
C PRO A 301 -14.34 -2.82 9.62
N THR A 302 -13.34 -3.68 9.62
CA THR A 302 -12.38 -3.83 8.54
C THR A 302 -13.00 -4.56 7.35
N PRO A 303 -12.35 -4.56 6.16
CA PRO A 303 -12.81 -5.35 5.02
C PRO A 303 -13.07 -6.83 5.34
N LEU A 304 -12.18 -7.49 6.10
CA LEU A 304 -12.38 -8.90 6.49
C LEU A 304 -13.54 -9.07 7.48
N ALA A 305 -13.74 -8.11 8.39
CA ALA A 305 -14.88 -8.12 9.31
C ALA A 305 -16.21 -7.89 8.56
N MET A 306 -16.20 -7.03 7.53
CA MET A 306 -17.34 -6.86 6.62
C MET A 306 -17.65 -8.20 5.93
N LYS A 307 -16.66 -8.88 5.35
CA LYS A 307 -16.80 -10.22 4.76
C LYS A 307 -17.36 -11.27 5.70
N SER A 308 -16.79 -11.36 6.90
CA SER A 308 -17.25 -12.32 7.90
C SER A 308 -18.68 -12.02 8.39
N ARG A 309 -19.09 -10.74 8.40
CA ARG A 309 -20.47 -10.33 8.70
C ARG A 309 -21.41 -10.58 7.52
N PHE A 310 -20.93 -10.48 6.27
CA PHE A 310 -21.66 -10.88 5.06
C PHE A 310 -22.06 -12.36 5.10
N GLU A 311 -21.12 -13.24 5.46
CA GLU A 311 -21.37 -14.69 5.54
C GLU A 311 -22.34 -15.08 6.68
N ARG A 312 -22.51 -14.21 7.69
CA ARG A 312 -23.30 -14.48 8.91
C ARG A 312 -24.69 -13.83 8.95
N THR A 313 -25.05 -12.95 8.01
CA THR A 313 -26.25 -12.10 8.16
C THR A 313 -27.53 -12.66 7.55
N ASN A 314 -28.28 -13.34 8.43
CA ASN A 314 -29.73 -13.17 8.61
C ASN A 314 -30.01 -12.37 9.91
N SER A 315 -29.01 -11.62 10.43
CA SER A 315 -29.10 -10.87 11.70
C SER A 315 -29.54 -9.41 11.50
N LYS A 316 -30.36 -8.94 12.43
CA LYS A 316 -30.95 -7.59 12.46
C LYS A 316 -29.85 -6.53 12.54
N GLY A 317 -29.67 -5.73 11.48
CA GLY A 317 -28.80 -4.56 11.49
C GLY A 317 -27.96 -4.37 10.23
N PHE A 318 -27.78 -5.42 9.43
CA PHE A 318 -27.02 -5.39 8.18
C PHE A 318 -27.95 -5.77 7.01
N ARG A 319 -28.01 -4.91 5.99
CA ARG A 319 -28.53 -5.26 4.66
C ARG A 319 -27.38 -5.17 3.67
N VAL A 320 -27.22 -6.22 2.88
CA VAL A 320 -26.11 -6.40 1.95
C VAL A 320 -26.67 -6.38 0.53
N ARG A 321 -26.01 -5.64 -0.37
CA ARG A 321 -26.17 -5.81 -1.81
C ARG A 321 -24.89 -6.44 -2.35
N GLU A 322 -25.01 -7.63 -2.95
CA GLU A 322 -23.90 -8.40 -3.50
C GLU A 322 -23.19 -7.67 -4.65
N LYS A 323 -21.89 -7.98 -4.79
CA LYS A 323 -20.97 -7.71 -5.91
C LYS A 323 -21.60 -6.88 -7.03
N PHE A 324 -21.43 -5.57 -6.96
CA PHE A 324 -21.74 -4.70 -8.07
C PHE A 324 -20.50 -4.60 -8.97
N ASN A 325 -20.47 -5.38 -10.05
CA ASN A 325 -19.57 -5.08 -11.16
C ASN A 325 -20.14 -3.86 -11.88
N TYR A 326 -19.68 -2.65 -11.50
CA TYR A 326 -20.29 -1.41 -12.02
C TYR A 326 -20.17 -1.29 -13.55
N ALA A 327 -19.21 -2.00 -14.15
CA ALA A 327 -19.09 -2.13 -15.59
C ALA A 327 -20.33 -2.82 -16.20
N GLU A 328 -20.90 -3.87 -15.58
CA GLU A 328 -22.07 -4.60 -16.11
C GLU A 328 -23.34 -3.75 -16.21
N LYS A 329 -23.46 -2.68 -15.40
CA LYS A 329 -24.59 -1.74 -15.49
C LYS A 329 -24.51 -0.83 -16.72
N LEU A 330 -23.30 -0.61 -17.24
CA LEU A 330 -23.04 0.14 -18.48
C LEU A 330 -22.88 -0.79 -19.69
N ILE A 331 -22.55 -2.06 -19.46
CA ILE A 331 -22.36 -3.10 -20.47
C ILE A 331 -23.63 -3.95 -20.58
N TYR A 332 -24.71 -3.35 -21.06
CA TYR A 332 -25.72 -4.08 -21.81
C TYR A 332 -25.70 -3.53 -23.22
N PHE A 333 -24.73 -3.98 -24.01
CA PHE A 333 -24.87 -3.90 -25.46
C PHE A 333 -25.72 -5.08 -25.90
N ASP A 334 -26.82 -4.75 -26.56
CA ASP A 334 -27.59 -5.66 -27.39
C ASP A 334 -26.63 -6.13 -28.50
N LEU A 335 -25.94 -7.25 -28.26
CA LEU A 335 -25.14 -7.94 -29.26
C LEU A 335 -26.11 -8.47 -30.32
N SER A 336 -26.58 -7.55 -31.17
CA SER A 336 -27.07 -7.86 -32.50
C SER A 336 -26.10 -8.86 -33.13
N PRO A 337 -26.57 -9.89 -33.83
CA PRO A 337 -25.74 -10.97 -34.38
C PRO A 337 -24.76 -10.54 -35.49
N GLN A 338 -24.52 -9.24 -35.66
CA GLN A 338 -23.42 -8.74 -36.47
C GLN A 338 -22.13 -8.89 -35.65
N ILE A 339 -21.23 -9.74 -36.15
CA ILE A 339 -19.91 -9.96 -35.55
C ILE A 339 -19.12 -8.66 -35.73
N HIS A 340 -19.08 -7.82 -34.70
CA HIS A 340 -18.19 -6.67 -34.63
C HIS A 340 -16.81 -7.13 -34.15
N ASP A 341 -15.73 -6.61 -34.73
CA ASP A 341 -14.38 -6.87 -34.23
C ASP A 341 -14.27 -6.34 -32.78
N ILE A 342 -13.81 -7.18 -31.85
CA ILE A 342 -13.65 -6.80 -30.44
C ILE A 342 -12.24 -6.25 -30.25
N CYS A 343 -12.11 -5.23 -29.40
CA CYS A 343 -10.82 -4.62 -29.07
C CYS A 343 -9.80 -5.65 -28.59
N ASP A 344 -8.64 -5.71 -29.25
CA ASP A 344 -7.55 -6.65 -28.97
C ASP A 344 -6.99 -6.51 -27.55
N LEU A 345 -7.05 -5.30 -26.97
CA LEU A 345 -6.42 -4.99 -25.67
C LEU A 345 -7.36 -5.18 -24.47
N CYS A 346 -8.62 -4.73 -24.57
CA CYS A 346 -9.58 -4.84 -23.46
C CYS A 346 -10.52 -6.03 -23.60
N GLN A 347 -10.72 -6.56 -24.81
CA GLN A 347 -11.65 -7.64 -25.11
C GLN A 347 -13.11 -7.36 -24.68
N MET A 348 -13.50 -6.08 -24.60
CA MET A 348 -14.79 -5.65 -24.02
C MET A 348 -15.62 -4.72 -24.91
N TYR A 349 -14.96 -3.88 -25.72
CA TYR A 349 -15.63 -2.89 -26.57
C TYR A 349 -15.37 -3.20 -28.04
N GLU A 350 -16.26 -2.73 -28.91
CA GLU A 350 -16.04 -2.77 -30.36
C GLU A 350 -14.72 -2.05 -30.71
N ALA A 351 -13.92 -2.71 -31.53
CA ALA A 351 -12.74 -2.12 -32.13
C ALA A 351 -13.17 -1.14 -33.23
N THR A 352 -12.84 0.13 -33.03
CA THR A 352 -13.22 1.23 -33.95
C THR A 352 -12.00 1.95 -34.51
N LYS A 353 -10.80 1.52 -34.09
CA LYS A 353 -9.52 2.11 -34.45
C LYS A 353 -8.51 1.03 -34.76
N GLU A 354 -7.69 1.30 -35.76
CA GLU A 354 -6.57 0.46 -36.14
C GLU A 354 -5.28 1.13 -35.62
N PHE A 355 -4.47 0.38 -34.87
CA PHE A 355 -3.20 0.85 -34.34
C PHE A 355 -2.05 0.07 -34.97
N PRO A 356 -1.09 0.72 -35.65
CA PRO A 356 0.01 0.02 -36.32
C PRO A 356 0.92 -0.66 -35.28
N ARG A 357 1.28 -1.92 -35.52
CA ARG A 357 2.28 -2.67 -34.77
C ARG A 357 3.64 -2.47 -35.43
N ASP A 358 4.70 -2.50 -34.63
CA ASP A 358 6.07 -2.49 -35.15
C ASP A 358 6.29 -3.61 -36.16
N TYR A 359 7.17 -3.32 -37.13
CA TYR A 359 7.44 -4.14 -38.29
C TYR A 359 7.97 -5.53 -37.92
N VAL A 360 7.38 -6.58 -38.49
CA VAL A 360 8.03 -7.89 -38.54
C VAL A 360 9.05 -7.85 -39.67
N TYR A 361 10.33 -8.05 -39.32
CA TYR A 361 11.41 -8.17 -40.29
C TYR A 361 11.63 -9.65 -40.62
N GLU A 362 11.42 -10.04 -41.88
CA GLU A 362 11.88 -11.33 -42.37
C GLU A 362 13.30 -11.21 -42.94
N HIS A 363 14.15 -12.20 -42.62
CA HIS A 363 15.53 -12.29 -43.11
C HIS A 363 15.62 -13.13 -44.41
N LEU A 364 14.75 -12.85 -45.39
CA LEU A 364 14.69 -13.60 -46.65
C LEU A 364 14.75 -12.66 -47.85
N CYS A 365 15.58 -12.99 -48.84
CA CYS A 365 15.56 -12.31 -50.14
C CYS A 365 14.34 -12.74 -50.96
N GLU A 366 13.96 -11.94 -51.94
CA GLU A 366 12.74 -12.13 -52.75
C GLU A 366 12.66 -13.53 -53.41
N LYS A 367 13.81 -14.08 -53.81
CA LYS A 367 13.91 -15.43 -54.37
C LYS A 367 13.60 -16.54 -53.33
N CYS A 368 14.10 -16.40 -52.10
CA CYS A 368 13.85 -17.37 -51.04
C CYS A 368 12.41 -17.26 -50.51
N ARG A 369 11.87 -16.05 -50.40
CA ARG A 369 10.48 -15.78 -50.02
C ARG A 369 9.48 -16.45 -50.95
N THR A 370 9.70 -16.31 -52.26
CA THR A 370 8.84 -16.94 -53.29
C THR A 370 8.91 -18.46 -53.22
N ALA A 371 10.06 -19.04 -52.85
CA ALA A 371 10.20 -20.47 -52.68
C ALA A 371 9.45 -21.00 -51.45
N VAL A 372 9.50 -20.29 -50.32
CA VAL A 372 8.77 -20.66 -49.09
C VAL A 372 7.25 -20.56 -49.29
N ARG A 373 6.76 -19.50 -49.95
CA ARG A 373 5.31 -19.29 -50.18
C ARG A 373 4.66 -20.32 -51.11
N ASN A 374 5.45 -20.98 -51.96
CA ASN A 374 4.95 -21.90 -52.97
C ASN A 374 5.11 -23.39 -52.60
N GLU A 375 5.67 -23.73 -51.43
CA GLU A 375 5.82 -25.11 -50.96
C GLU A 375 4.90 -25.38 -49.74
N GLU A 376 4.34 -26.59 -49.65
CA GLU A 376 3.61 -27.06 -48.46
C GLU A 376 4.60 -27.34 -47.31
N TYR A 377 4.24 -26.92 -46.10
CA TYR A 377 5.07 -27.02 -44.90
C TYR A 377 5.36 -28.49 -44.51
N PRO A 378 6.58 -28.83 -44.02
CA PRO A 378 7.71 -27.95 -43.69
C PRO A 378 8.71 -27.70 -44.84
N PHE A 379 9.16 -26.45 -44.98
CA PHE A 379 10.17 -26.03 -45.98
C PHE A 379 11.61 -26.37 -45.53
N PRO A 380 12.42 -27.06 -46.36
CA PRO A 380 13.80 -27.40 -46.02
C PRO A 380 14.74 -26.18 -45.96
N LEU A 381 15.36 -25.92 -44.80
CA LEU A 381 16.27 -24.78 -44.54
C LEU A 381 17.53 -24.76 -45.43
N ASP A 382 17.93 -25.90 -45.98
CA ASP A 382 19.04 -26.05 -46.91
C ASP A 382 18.79 -25.36 -48.26
N LYS A 383 17.52 -25.12 -48.64
CA LYS A 383 17.12 -24.41 -49.87
C LYS A 383 17.27 -22.88 -49.79
N LEU A 384 17.57 -22.30 -48.63
CA LEU A 384 17.85 -20.87 -48.50
C LEU A 384 19.24 -20.51 -49.06
N CYS A 385 19.36 -19.34 -49.70
CA CYS A 385 20.67 -18.87 -50.16
C CYS A 385 21.59 -18.48 -49.00
N GLU A 386 22.89 -18.48 -49.26
CA GLU A 386 23.92 -18.28 -48.23
C GLU A 386 23.87 -16.88 -47.60
N SER A 387 23.40 -15.84 -48.33
CA SER A 387 23.20 -14.50 -47.75
C SER A 387 21.99 -14.42 -46.82
N CYS A 388 20.91 -15.16 -47.10
CA CYS A 388 19.73 -15.26 -46.22
C CYS A 388 20.00 -16.14 -44.99
N LYS A 389 20.81 -17.19 -45.15
CA LYS A 389 21.36 -17.97 -44.03
C LYS A 389 22.18 -17.09 -43.09
N ASN A 390 22.79 -16.01 -43.59
CA ASN A 390 23.68 -15.10 -42.86
C ASN A 390 23.06 -13.73 -42.49
N LYS A 391 21.72 -13.58 -42.44
CA LYS A 391 20.97 -12.47 -41.78
C LYS A 391 21.30 -11.01 -42.17
N ASN A 392 21.79 -10.71 -43.37
CA ASN A 392 22.33 -9.36 -43.65
C ASN A 392 21.39 -8.30 -44.26
N GLU A 393 20.14 -8.61 -44.61
CA GLU A 393 19.17 -7.56 -45.04
C GLU A 393 17.81 -7.75 -44.38
N LYS A 394 17.28 -6.66 -43.80
CA LYS A 394 15.96 -6.56 -43.17
C LYS A 394 14.94 -6.11 -44.24
N TRP A 395 13.97 -6.96 -44.57
CA TRP A 395 12.84 -6.58 -45.42
C TRP A 395 11.55 -6.51 -44.58
N LEU A 396 10.71 -5.53 -44.89
CA LEU A 396 9.53 -5.12 -44.11
C LEU A 396 8.31 -5.91 -44.62
N GLU A 397 7.78 -6.84 -43.81
CA GLU A 397 6.86 -7.85 -44.35
C GLU A 397 5.40 -7.40 -44.43
N GLU A 398 4.86 -6.82 -43.36
CA GLU A 398 3.48 -6.33 -43.27
C GLU A 398 3.37 -5.46 -42.00
N THR A 399 2.58 -4.38 -42.06
CA THR A 399 2.12 -3.70 -40.85
C THR A 399 1.08 -4.61 -40.22
N ILE A 400 1.46 -5.41 -39.21
CA ILE A 400 0.44 -5.99 -38.34
C ILE A 400 -0.26 -4.79 -37.69
N SER A 401 -1.58 -4.78 -37.66
CA SER A 401 -2.33 -3.76 -36.94
C SER A 401 -3.12 -4.40 -35.81
N GLU A 402 -3.31 -3.64 -34.74
CA GLU A 402 -4.15 -4.03 -33.60
C GLU A 402 -5.46 -3.25 -33.71
N ASN A 403 -6.57 -3.98 -33.61
CA ASN A 403 -7.91 -3.44 -33.64
C ASN A 403 -8.28 -3.03 -32.21
N LEU A 404 -8.26 -1.73 -31.94
CA LEU A 404 -8.49 -1.16 -30.60
C LEU A 404 -9.84 -0.43 -30.54
N CYS A 405 -10.47 -0.45 -29.36
CA CYS A 405 -11.55 0.50 -29.09
C CYS A 405 -10.98 1.92 -28.94
N ILE A 406 -11.84 2.93 -29.09
CA ILE A 406 -11.46 4.33 -28.99
C ILE A 406 -10.74 4.66 -27.66
N HIS A 407 -11.11 4.01 -26.55
CA HIS A 407 -10.51 4.26 -25.24
C HIS A 407 -9.09 3.70 -25.13
N CYS A 408 -8.86 2.47 -25.61
CA CYS A 408 -7.54 1.85 -25.66
C CYS A 408 -6.61 2.58 -26.61
N PHE A 409 -7.14 3.01 -27.76
CA PHE A 409 -6.42 3.82 -28.73
C PHE A 409 -5.98 5.16 -28.12
N ASN A 410 -6.90 5.90 -27.50
CA ASN A 410 -6.62 7.17 -26.84
C ASN A 410 -5.66 7.05 -25.66
N LEU A 411 -5.59 5.89 -24.99
CA LEU A 411 -4.59 5.64 -23.95
C LEU A 411 -3.18 5.56 -24.56
N ARG A 412 -3.05 4.95 -25.74
CA ARG A 412 -1.76 4.79 -26.43
C ARG A 412 -1.28 6.04 -27.13
N GLU A 413 -2.18 6.91 -27.60
CA GLU A 413 -1.79 8.18 -28.21
C GLU A 413 -1.23 9.21 -27.22
N LYS A 414 -1.46 9.02 -25.92
CA LYS A 414 -0.87 9.87 -24.88
C LYS A 414 0.62 9.61 -24.75
N GLU A 415 1.34 10.63 -24.29
CA GLU A 415 2.75 10.50 -23.93
C GLU A 415 2.98 9.28 -23.02
N PRO A 416 3.98 8.43 -23.31
CA PRO A 416 4.25 7.24 -22.53
C PRO A 416 4.55 7.58 -21.07
N ARG A 417 3.88 6.91 -20.13
CA ARG A 417 4.14 7.01 -18.69
C ARG A 417 5.58 6.62 -18.34
N ALA A 418 6.15 5.70 -19.11
CA ALA A 418 7.49 5.19 -18.93
C ALA A 418 8.39 5.54 -20.14
N PRO A 419 8.73 6.82 -20.34
CA PRO A 419 9.45 7.27 -21.53
C PRO A 419 10.84 6.65 -21.64
N LYS A 420 11.54 6.43 -20.51
CA LYS A 420 12.84 5.75 -20.54
C LYS A 420 12.72 4.32 -21.02
N ILE A 421 11.64 3.61 -20.69
CA ILE A 421 11.44 2.23 -21.15
C ILE A 421 11.25 2.20 -22.68
N VAL A 422 10.58 3.21 -23.23
CA VAL A 422 10.46 3.38 -24.69
C VAL A 422 11.83 3.64 -25.31
N GLU A 423 12.56 4.65 -24.82
CA GLU A 423 13.92 4.97 -25.26
C GLU A 423 14.85 3.75 -25.18
N TRP A 424 14.77 3.00 -24.09
CA TRP A 424 15.52 1.79 -23.85
C TRP A 424 15.18 0.68 -24.85
N SER A 425 13.90 0.51 -25.17
CA SER A 425 13.42 -0.51 -26.10
C SER A 425 13.77 -0.21 -27.56
N GLU A 426 13.91 1.07 -27.91
CA GLU A 426 14.31 1.55 -29.23
C GLU A 426 15.83 1.51 -29.43
N SER A 427 16.61 1.44 -28.35
CA SER A 427 18.07 1.32 -28.46
C SER A 427 18.52 0.00 -29.11
N ASP A 428 19.62 0.07 -29.86
CA ASP A 428 20.26 -1.12 -30.46
C ASP A 428 21.01 -1.96 -29.41
N GLU A 429 21.21 -1.43 -28.20
CA GLU A 429 21.85 -2.13 -27.09
C GLU A 429 20.88 -3.14 -26.45
N ASP A 430 21.30 -4.40 -26.35
CA ASP A 430 20.55 -5.42 -25.61
C ASP A 430 20.96 -5.37 -24.13
N PHE A 431 20.30 -4.51 -23.35
CA PHE A 431 20.47 -4.50 -21.90
C PHE A 431 19.27 -5.10 -21.17
N LYS A 432 19.54 -5.51 -19.94
CA LYS A 432 18.58 -6.15 -19.05
C LYS A 432 17.85 -5.10 -18.23
N VAL A 433 16.59 -5.41 -17.93
CA VAL A 433 15.77 -4.63 -17.02
C VAL A 433 15.19 -5.51 -15.93
N ALA A 434 15.19 -5.00 -14.71
CA ALA A 434 14.50 -5.56 -13.57
C ALA A 434 13.24 -4.77 -13.29
N TRP A 435 12.08 -5.39 -13.52
CA TRP A 435 10.80 -4.89 -13.05
C TRP A 435 10.61 -5.30 -11.61
N VAL A 436 10.33 -4.33 -10.74
CA VAL A 436 10.20 -4.52 -9.30
C VAL A 436 8.82 -4.06 -8.87
N LYS A 437 8.07 -4.94 -8.21
CA LYS A 437 6.76 -4.65 -7.61
C LYS A 437 6.75 -5.00 -6.12
N ILE A 438 6.18 -4.13 -5.31
CA ILE A 438 5.94 -4.35 -3.88
C ILE A 438 4.44 -4.41 -3.63
N SER A 439 3.87 -5.60 -3.47
CA SER A 439 2.43 -5.74 -3.19
C SER A 439 2.14 -5.80 -1.69
N LEU A 440 0.95 -5.36 -1.30
CA LEU A 440 0.42 -5.45 0.06
C LEU A 440 -0.88 -6.24 0.06
N ASP A 441 -0.91 -7.38 0.75
CA ASP A 441 -2.13 -8.14 1.02
C ASP A 441 -2.80 -7.61 2.29
N ILE A 442 -3.92 -6.89 2.13
CA ILE A 442 -4.65 -6.26 3.24
C ILE A 442 -5.33 -7.31 4.12
N GLU A 443 -5.81 -8.41 3.55
CA GLU A 443 -6.49 -9.46 4.32
C GLU A 443 -5.48 -10.19 5.20
N GLU A 444 -4.31 -10.52 4.64
CA GLU A 444 -3.22 -11.12 5.40
C GLU A 444 -2.63 -10.14 6.42
N LEU A 445 -2.49 -8.86 6.07
CA LEU A 445 -2.08 -7.80 7.00
C LEU A 445 -2.99 -7.78 8.22
N GLN A 446 -4.31 -7.76 8.01
CA GLN A 446 -5.26 -7.72 9.12
C GLN A 446 -5.10 -8.94 10.03
N ARG A 447 -5.02 -10.16 9.48
CA ARG A 447 -4.86 -11.39 10.27
C ARG A 447 -3.58 -11.39 11.08
N ILE A 448 -2.49 -10.87 10.53
CA ILE A 448 -1.20 -10.78 11.22
C ILE A 448 -1.27 -9.73 12.33
N LEU A 449 -1.87 -8.56 12.06
CA LEU A 449 -2.02 -7.51 13.07
C LEU A 449 -2.91 -7.96 14.24
N GLU A 450 -3.96 -8.74 14.00
CA GLU A 450 -4.79 -9.33 15.05
C GLU A 450 -3.95 -10.21 15.99
N LYS A 451 -3.15 -11.11 15.43
CA LYS A 451 -2.22 -11.96 16.21
C LYS A 451 -1.21 -11.14 17.00
N LEU A 452 -0.59 -10.14 16.37
CA LEU A 452 0.40 -9.27 17.03
C LEU A 452 -0.24 -8.44 18.14
N TYR A 453 -1.50 -8.02 17.98
CA TYR A 453 -2.24 -7.30 19.01
C TYR A 453 -2.58 -8.21 20.20
N GLU A 454 -3.01 -9.45 19.95
CA GLU A 454 -3.22 -10.42 21.02
C GLU A 454 -1.92 -10.69 21.81
N GLU A 455 -0.79 -10.87 21.12
CA GLU A 455 0.52 -11.03 21.76
C GLU A 455 0.90 -9.81 22.60
N TYR A 456 0.63 -8.61 22.08
CA TYR A 456 0.83 -7.37 22.81
C TYR A 456 -0.02 -7.31 24.09
N LEU A 457 -1.31 -7.64 24.00
CA LEU A 457 -2.20 -7.69 25.15
C LEU A 457 -1.73 -8.73 26.19
N LYS A 458 -1.34 -9.93 25.74
CA LYS A 458 -0.77 -10.98 26.61
C LYS A 458 0.49 -10.49 27.33
N LYS A 459 1.41 -9.80 26.63
CA LYS A 459 2.64 -9.23 27.21
C LYS A 459 2.35 -8.15 28.27
N LYS A 460 1.22 -7.46 28.17
CA LYS A 460 0.76 -6.46 29.15
C LYS A 460 -0.13 -7.05 30.26
N GLU A 461 -0.14 -8.39 30.40
CA GLU A 461 -0.90 -9.12 31.42
C GLU A 461 -2.42 -8.93 31.35
N PHE A 462 -2.93 -8.61 30.17
CA PHE A 462 -4.36 -8.56 29.93
C PHE A 462 -4.88 -9.98 29.61
N GLU A 463 -5.40 -10.69 30.62
CA GLU A 463 -5.80 -12.12 30.53
C GLU A 463 -6.86 -12.45 29.44
N LYS A 464 -6.59 -13.58 28.76
CA LYS A 464 -7.36 -14.63 28.03
C LYS A 464 -8.84 -14.51 27.59
N SER A 465 -9.54 -13.38 27.72
CA SER A 465 -10.94 -13.26 27.22
C SER A 465 -11.14 -12.18 26.14
N ARG A 466 -10.05 -11.56 25.67
CA ARG A 466 -10.12 -10.35 24.83
C ARG A 466 -9.89 -10.70 23.37
N GLU A 467 -10.96 -10.88 22.62
CA GLU A 467 -10.91 -10.82 21.16
C GLU A 467 -10.73 -9.34 20.78
N GLY A 468 -9.49 -8.89 20.71
CA GLY A 468 -9.17 -7.57 20.20
C GLY A 468 -9.41 -7.53 18.69
N GLU A 469 -10.38 -6.74 18.24
CA GLU A 469 -10.66 -6.57 16.80
C GLU A 469 -9.78 -5.45 16.25
N ILE A 470 -8.95 -5.77 15.25
CA ILE A 470 -8.24 -4.74 14.49
C ILE A 470 -9.26 -3.94 13.69
N ARG A 471 -9.16 -2.61 13.74
CA ARG A 471 -10.01 -1.66 13.02
C ARG A 471 -9.18 -0.94 11.96
N PHE A 472 -9.86 -0.30 11.01
CA PHE A 472 -9.19 0.34 9.87
C PHE A 472 -8.21 1.46 10.24
N SER A 473 -8.32 2.05 11.43
CA SER A 473 -7.35 3.03 11.94
C SER A 473 -5.94 2.44 12.06
N VAL A 474 -5.81 1.16 12.46
CA VAL A 474 -4.51 0.47 12.50
C VAL A 474 -4.00 0.24 11.08
N LEU A 475 -4.88 -0.08 10.13
CA LEU A 475 -4.52 -0.22 8.72
C LEU A 475 -4.05 1.12 8.13
N SER A 476 -4.68 2.24 8.52
CA SER A 476 -4.26 3.58 8.13
C SER A 476 -2.91 3.98 8.75
N GLU A 477 -2.65 3.61 10.00
CA GLU A 477 -1.33 3.78 10.63
C GLU A 477 -0.26 3.01 9.85
N PHE A 478 -0.55 1.74 9.53
CA PHE A 478 0.35 0.89 8.78
C PHE A 478 0.63 1.45 7.39
N GLN A 479 -0.41 1.91 6.69
CA GLN A 479 -0.28 2.48 5.36
C GLN A 479 0.69 3.66 5.35
N SER A 480 0.67 4.55 6.36
CA SER A 480 1.61 5.67 6.39
C SER A 480 3.06 5.19 6.48
N ASP A 481 3.34 4.12 7.24
CA ASP A 481 4.69 3.56 7.33
C ASP A 481 5.07 2.80 6.05
N PHE A 482 4.10 2.13 5.41
CA PHE A 482 4.28 1.48 4.12
C PHE A 482 4.59 2.47 3.00
N GLU A 483 3.91 3.62 2.95
CA GLU A 483 4.19 4.69 2.00
C GLU A 483 5.59 5.29 2.23
N ASN A 484 6.03 5.46 3.48
CA ASN A 484 7.39 5.90 3.78
C ASN A 484 8.43 4.85 3.35
N PHE A 485 8.18 3.57 3.62
CA PHE A 485 9.03 2.46 3.18
C PHE A 485 9.18 2.44 1.65
N LEU A 486 8.08 2.57 0.90
CA LEU A 486 8.12 2.68 -0.55
C LEU A 486 8.90 3.92 -0.98
N GLY A 487 8.71 5.05 -0.29
CA GLY A 487 9.39 6.30 -0.60
C GLY A 487 10.90 6.25 -0.40
N ASP A 488 11.37 5.63 0.68
CA ASP A 488 12.80 5.43 0.95
C ASP A 488 13.43 4.41 0.00
N LEU A 489 12.63 3.44 -0.47
CA LEU A 489 13.05 2.50 -1.51
C LEU A 489 13.21 3.22 -2.84
N MET A 490 12.14 3.87 -3.33
CA MET A 490 12.15 4.76 -4.48
C MET A 490 10.85 5.59 -4.58
N ARG A 491 10.96 6.92 -4.78
CA ARG A 491 9.82 7.79 -5.08
C ARG A 491 10.11 8.76 -6.21
N LYS A 492 9.02 9.28 -6.79
CA LYS A 492 9.03 10.44 -7.67
C LYS A 492 8.67 11.68 -6.84
N ARG A 493 9.50 12.72 -6.90
CA ARG A 493 9.24 13.99 -6.22
C ARG A 493 8.11 14.76 -6.90
N GLU A 494 7.24 15.36 -6.09
CA GLU A 494 6.10 16.14 -6.58
C GLU A 494 6.50 17.48 -7.21
N ASP A 495 7.60 18.09 -6.74
CA ASP A 495 7.99 19.45 -7.13
C ASP A 495 8.71 19.54 -8.48
N ASN A 496 9.55 18.57 -8.80
CA ASN A 496 10.34 18.55 -10.03
C ASN A 496 10.21 17.24 -10.84
N GLY A 497 9.50 16.24 -10.33
CA GLY A 497 9.33 14.96 -11.00
C GLY A 497 10.57 14.05 -11.01
N GLU A 498 11.65 14.44 -10.31
CA GLU A 498 12.87 13.63 -10.22
C GLU A 498 12.65 12.39 -9.34
N ILE A 499 13.43 11.35 -9.62
CA ILE A 499 13.39 10.09 -8.86
C ILE A 499 14.46 10.16 -7.76
N GLU A 500 14.10 9.78 -6.54
CA GLU A 500 15.02 9.64 -5.40
C GLU A 500 14.73 8.36 -4.60
N GLY A 501 15.60 8.05 -3.64
CA GLY A 501 15.53 6.85 -2.81
C GLY A 501 16.75 5.94 -2.98
N LEU A 502 16.87 4.93 -2.11
CA LEU A 502 18.09 4.12 -2.04
C LEU A 502 18.42 3.37 -3.33
N LEU A 503 17.41 2.99 -4.12
CA LEU A 503 17.63 2.36 -5.43
C LEU A 503 18.15 3.36 -6.47
N ALA A 504 17.60 4.58 -6.49
CA ALA A 504 18.07 5.64 -7.38
C ALA A 504 19.51 6.07 -7.03
N ASP A 505 19.84 6.12 -5.74
CA ASP A 505 21.20 6.40 -5.26
C ASP A 505 22.19 5.30 -5.68
N LYS A 506 21.74 4.03 -5.67
CA LYS A 506 22.58 2.87 -6.00
C LYS A 506 22.82 2.72 -7.51
N PHE A 507 21.76 2.83 -8.32
CA PHE A 507 21.81 2.54 -9.75
C PHE A 507 21.93 3.78 -10.64
N GLY A 508 21.74 4.96 -10.05
CA GLY A 508 21.66 6.22 -10.77
C GLY A 508 20.27 6.49 -11.35
N ILE A 509 19.84 7.74 -11.28
CA ILE A 509 18.52 8.20 -11.75
C ILE A 509 18.31 7.86 -13.24
N ALA A 510 19.35 7.94 -14.06
CA ALA A 510 19.28 7.62 -15.50
C ALA A 510 18.83 6.17 -15.76
N ASN A 511 19.17 5.23 -14.85
CA ASN A 511 18.86 3.82 -14.96
C ASN A 511 17.56 3.42 -14.26
N CYS A 512 16.83 4.37 -13.68
CA CYS A 512 15.59 4.11 -12.96
C CYS A 512 14.38 4.74 -13.68
N GLN A 513 13.31 3.97 -13.84
CA GLN A 513 12.01 4.44 -14.31
C GLN A 513 10.95 4.12 -13.25
N TRP A 514 10.39 5.16 -12.67
CA TRP A 514 9.24 5.06 -11.78
C TRP A 514 7.96 4.84 -12.59
N ILE A 515 7.08 3.93 -12.14
CA ILE A 515 5.81 3.61 -12.82
C ILE A 515 4.62 3.76 -11.87
N LEU A 516 4.69 3.33 -10.62
CA LEU A 516 3.72 3.60 -9.55
C LEU A 516 4.50 3.70 -8.24
N SER A 517 3.86 4.10 -7.15
CA SER A 517 4.48 4.07 -5.82
C SER A 517 5.06 2.70 -5.45
N ASP A 518 4.48 1.63 -5.99
CA ASP A 518 4.79 0.24 -5.69
C ASP A 518 5.31 -0.57 -6.89
N LEU A 519 5.47 0.07 -8.06
CA LEU A 519 5.95 -0.57 -9.30
C LEU A 519 6.98 0.31 -10.00
N PHE A 520 8.11 -0.27 -10.35
CA PHE A 520 9.15 0.45 -11.07
C PHE A 520 10.08 -0.47 -11.85
N CYS A 521 10.92 0.12 -12.70
CA CYS A 521 11.85 -0.58 -13.58
C CYS A 521 13.27 -0.02 -13.42
N ILE A 522 14.26 -0.91 -13.38
CA ILE A 522 15.68 -0.56 -13.22
C ILE A 522 16.45 -1.21 -14.37
N ARG A 523 17.21 -0.42 -15.13
CA ARG A 523 18.22 -0.92 -16.07
C ARG A 523 19.38 -1.49 -15.26
N ILE A 524 19.71 -2.75 -15.52
CA ILE A 524 20.80 -3.46 -14.85
C ILE A 524 21.84 -3.93 -15.87
N GLU A 525 23.10 -3.98 -15.45
CA GLU A 525 24.20 -4.44 -16.29
C GLU A 525 24.38 -5.95 -16.15
N SER A 526 24.15 -6.48 -14.94
CA SER A 526 24.33 -7.89 -14.62
C SER A 526 23.17 -8.40 -13.77
N LEU A 527 22.87 -9.71 -13.86
CA LEU A 527 21.93 -10.34 -12.92
C LEU A 527 22.40 -10.25 -11.46
N ALA A 528 23.68 -9.97 -11.21
CA ALA A 528 24.22 -9.71 -9.87
C ALA A 528 23.59 -8.45 -9.23
N ASP A 529 23.18 -7.46 -10.03
CA ASP A 529 22.54 -6.23 -9.55
C ASP A 529 21.23 -6.50 -8.80
N ILE A 530 20.53 -7.58 -9.15
CA ILE A 530 19.32 -8.00 -8.42
C ILE A 530 19.65 -8.31 -6.95
N THR A 531 20.87 -8.81 -6.65
CA THR A 531 21.28 -9.03 -5.25
C THR A 531 21.39 -7.72 -4.47
N GLU A 532 21.76 -6.61 -5.11
CA GLU A 532 21.80 -5.29 -4.48
C GLU A 532 20.39 -4.76 -4.21
N ILE A 533 19.45 -4.95 -5.13
CA ILE A 533 18.02 -4.65 -4.92
C ILE A 533 17.51 -5.42 -3.69
N LEU A 534 17.80 -6.72 -3.61
CA LEU A 534 17.41 -7.57 -2.49
C LEU A 534 18.02 -7.12 -1.16
N LYS A 535 19.28 -6.69 -1.14
CA LYS A 535 19.95 -6.17 0.07
C LYS A 535 19.31 -4.87 0.55
N ILE A 536 19.04 -3.93 -0.37
CA ILE A 536 18.40 -2.64 -0.05
C ILE A 536 17.00 -2.89 0.51
N TYR A 537 16.21 -3.73 -0.16
CA TYR A 537 14.90 -4.14 0.32
C TYR A 537 14.97 -4.75 1.72
N ASN A 538 15.86 -5.72 1.94
CA ASN A 538 15.97 -6.42 3.21
C ASN A 538 16.32 -5.48 4.37
N LYS A 539 17.25 -4.54 4.13
CA LYS A 539 17.63 -3.52 5.10
C LYS A 539 16.43 -2.62 5.46
N LEU A 540 15.74 -2.06 4.46
CA LEU A 540 14.58 -1.21 4.71
C LEU A 540 13.44 -1.99 5.40
N PHE A 541 13.27 -3.27 5.06
CA PHE A 541 12.30 -4.13 5.71
C PHE A 541 12.60 -4.31 7.20
N ASP A 542 13.87 -4.49 7.58
CA ASP A 542 14.30 -4.58 8.98
C ASP A 542 14.06 -3.29 9.76
N GLU A 543 14.20 -2.14 9.09
CA GLU A 543 13.96 -0.83 9.71
C GLU A 543 12.47 -0.57 9.94
N TYR A 544 11.63 -0.86 8.93
CA TYR A 544 10.21 -0.53 8.97
C TYR A 544 9.33 -1.61 9.58
N PHE A 545 9.54 -2.89 9.26
CA PHE A 545 8.62 -3.99 9.57
C PHE A 545 9.31 -5.22 10.23
N PRO A 546 10.21 -5.04 11.22
CA PRO A 546 11.05 -6.11 11.74
C PRO A 546 10.26 -7.32 12.27
N LYS A 547 9.07 -7.11 12.84
CA LYS A 547 8.27 -8.21 13.37
C LYS A 547 7.71 -9.15 12.31
N PHE A 548 7.47 -8.67 11.08
CA PHE A 548 6.92 -9.51 10.02
C PHE A 548 7.90 -10.59 9.56
N LYS A 549 9.21 -10.44 9.82
CA LYS A 549 10.18 -11.52 9.60
C LYS A 549 9.98 -12.73 10.52
N LYS A 550 9.36 -12.54 11.68
CA LYS A 550 9.21 -13.58 12.72
C LYS A 550 7.90 -14.37 12.60
N VAL A 551 6.95 -13.88 11.82
CA VAL A 551 5.60 -14.45 11.71
C VAL A 551 5.31 -14.80 10.25
N ALA A 552 4.76 -13.86 9.51
CA ALA A 552 4.49 -13.90 8.09
C ALA A 552 4.53 -12.44 7.60
N SER A 553 4.81 -12.24 6.32
CA SER A 553 4.79 -10.90 5.73
C SER A 553 3.54 -10.70 4.87
N PRO A 554 2.76 -9.63 5.11
CA PRO A 554 1.71 -9.20 4.19
C PRO A 554 2.29 -8.42 3.00
N ILE A 555 3.55 -8.00 3.07
CA ILE A 555 4.26 -7.30 2.00
C ILE A 555 5.02 -8.34 1.17
N LYS A 556 4.83 -8.32 -0.15
CA LYS A 556 5.53 -9.22 -1.07
C LYS A 556 6.36 -8.43 -2.07
N LEU A 557 7.65 -8.76 -2.18
CA LEU A 557 8.54 -8.29 -3.23
C LEU A 557 8.49 -9.26 -4.41
N SER A 558 8.28 -8.73 -5.61
CA SER A 558 8.40 -9.47 -6.86
C SER A 558 9.34 -8.74 -7.81
N ILE A 559 10.36 -9.46 -8.31
CA ILE A 559 11.30 -8.96 -9.30
C ILE A 559 11.24 -9.85 -10.54
N SER A 560 11.01 -9.28 -11.71
CA SER A 560 11.09 -10.00 -12.97
C SER A 560 12.14 -9.36 -13.88
N CYS A 561 13.09 -10.15 -14.34
CA CYS A 561 14.25 -9.68 -15.09
C CYS A 561 14.36 -10.34 -16.45
N SER A 562 14.58 -9.53 -17.50
CA SER A 562 14.80 -9.99 -18.87
C SER A 562 15.53 -8.91 -19.70
N SER A 563 15.76 -9.20 -20.98
CA SER A 563 15.99 -8.13 -21.98
C SER A 563 14.81 -7.17 -22.02
N ILE A 564 15.07 -5.89 -22.29
CA ILE A 564 14.05 -4.85 -22.47
C ILE A 564 13.04 -5.17 -23.58
N LYS A 565 13.42 -6.00 -24.56
CA LYS A 565 12.55 -6.38 -25.69
C LYS A 565 11.53 -7.47 -25.32
N PHE A 566 11.60 -8.02 -24.12
CA PHE A 566 10.65 -9.03 -23.66
C PHE A 566 9.29 -8.40 -23.33
N ALA A 567 8.21 -9.09 -23.65
CA ALA A 567 6.86 -8.54 -23.51
C ALA A 567 6.48 -8.33 -22.03
N PHE A 568 6.03 -7.11 -21.70
CA PHE A 568 5.71 -6.73 -20.33
C PHE A 568 4.60 -7.56 -19.71
N PHE A 569 3.64 -8.04 -20.50
CA PHE A 569 2.54 -8.89 -20.02
C PHE A 569 3.02 -10.10 -19.19
N TRP A 570 4.12 -10.74 -19.61
CA TRP A 570 4.69 -11.87 -18.87
C TRP A 570 5.31 -11.45 -17.55
N HIS A 571 5.95 -10.28 -17.50
CA HIS A 571 6.39 -9.68 -16.24
C HIS A 571 5.18 -9.39 -15.34
N TRP A 572 4.16 -8.72 -15.86
CA TRP A 572 2.97 -8.36 -15.10
C TRP A 572 2.31 -9.59 -14.46
N ARG A 573 2.12 -10.67 -15.22
CA ARG A 573 1.52 -11.92 -14.70
C ARG A 573 2.30 -12.49 -13.51
N PHE A 574 3.63 -12.43 -13.55
CA PHE A 574 4.48 -12.87 -12.44
C PHE A 574 4.43 -11.88 -11.25
N LEU A 575 4.56 -10.59 -11.53
CA LEU A 575 4.59 -9.54 -10.51
C LEU A 575 3.27 -9.46 -9.72
N ASP A 576 2.14 -9.69 -10.40
CA ASP A 576 0.79 -9.56 -9.84
C ASP A 576 0.33 -10.80 -9.04
N ASN A 577 1.03 -11.93 -9.17
CA ASN A 577 0.69 -13.18 -8.49
C ASN A 577 1.88 -13.73 -7.68
N PRO A 578 2.33 -13.02 -6.62
CA PRO A 578 3.44 -13.47 -5.79
C PRO A 578 3.09 -14.78 -5.06
N VAL A 579 4.03 -15.72 -5.06
CA VAL A 579 3.87 -17.04 -4.40
C VAL A 579 4.35 -17.01 -2.95
N ASN A 580 5.44 -16.28 -2.68
CA ASN A 580 6.07 -16.17 -1.36
C ASN A 580 6.42 -14.71 -1.03
N ASP A 581 7.06 -14.42 0.11
CA ASP A 581 7.40 -13.04 0.52
C ASP A 581 8.31 -12.33 -0.47
N VAL A 582 9.24 -13.06 -1.08
CA VAL A 582 10.21 -12.54 -2.04
C VAL A 582 10.27 -13.47 -3.24
N ASN A 583 9.98 -12.92 -4.41
CA ASN A 583 9.88 -13.66 -5.67
C ASN A 583 10.82 -13.02 -6.69
N VAL A 584 11.67 -13.83 -7.32
CA VAL A 584 12.57 -13.38 -8.39
C VAL A 584 12.40 -14.32 -9.58
N ASN A 585 12.09 -13.76 -10.75
CA ASN A 585 12.04 -14.49 -12.01
C ASN A 585 13.10 -13.95 -12.96
N LEU A 586 14.04 -14.80 -13.31
CA LEU A 586 15.03 -14.55 -14.36
C LEU A 586 14.49 -15.23 -15.62
N VAL A 587 13.93 -14.43 -16.54
CA VAL A 587 13.24 -14.97 -17.73
C VAL A 587 14.17 -15.90 -18.51
N GLY A 588 13.72 -17.15 -18.70
CA GLY A 588 14.48 -18.20 -19.37
C GLY A 588 15.62 -18.83 -18.56
N LYS A 589 15.87 -18.35 -17.34
CA LYS A 589 16.99 -18.82 -16.49
C LYS A 589 16.54 -19.48 -15.18
N GLY A 590 15.40 -19.09 -14.61
CA GLY A 590 14.83 -19.74 -13.42
C GLY A 590 14.11 -18.78 -12.49
N GLU A 591 13.43 -19.36 -11.50
CA GLU A 591 12.65 -18.62 -10.51
C GLU A 591 13.16 -18.92 -9.09
N MET A 592 12.94 -17.97 -8.19
CA MET A 592 13.28 -18.06 -6.79
C MET A 592 12.12 -17.51 -5.94
N HIS A 593 11.67 -18.30 -4.98
CA HIS A 593 10.56 -17.95 -4.08
C HIS A 593 10.99 -18.19 -2.63
N LEU A 594 11.12 -17.11 -1.87
CA LEU A 594 11.65 -17.11 -0.50
C LEU A 594 10.65 -16.50 0.45
N ASN A 595 10.63 -17.00 1.69
CA ASN A 595 10.16 -16.20 2.80
C ASN A 595 11.28 -15.26 3.28
N LEU A 596 10.97 -14.31 4.15
CA LEU A 596 11.97 -13.33 4.62
C LEU A 596 13.15 -13.95 5.40
N GLU A 597 12.90 -15.02 6.17
CA GLU A 597 13.97 -15.73 6.88
C GLU A 597 14.96 -16.39 5.89
N GLN A 598 14.44 -16.94 4.79
CA GLN A 598 15.23 -17.52 3.72
C GLN A 598 16.01 -16.45 2.95
N LEU A 599 15.48 -15.24 2.78
CA LEU A 599 16.20 -14.11 2.18
C LEU A 599 17.47 -13.78 2.96
N ASP A 600 17.39 -13.65 4.28
CA ASP A 600 18.55 -13.37 5.15
C ASP A 600 19.64 -14.44 5.00
N ASN A 601 19.23 -15.70 4.84
CA ASN A 601 20.14 -16.81 4.65
C ASN A 601 20.79 -16.81 3.25
N ILE A 602 20.02 -16.49 2.20
CA ILE A 602 20.54 -16.43 0.84
C ILE A 602 21.53 -15.29 0.66
N LEU A 603 21.27 -14.11 1.23
CA LEU A 603 22.16 -12.97 1.10
C LEU A 603 23.54 -13.20 1.76
N LYS A 604 23.61 -14.09 2.76
CA LYS A 604 24.85 -14.53 3.42
C LYS A 604 25.59 -15.64 2.67
N LEU A 605 24.99 -16.25 1.66
CA LEU A 605 25.55 -17.43 0.98
C LEU A 605 26.84 -17.10 0.22
N ASN A 606 26.96 -15.87 -0.29
CA ASN A 606 28.17 -15.36 -0.94
C ASN A 606 29.38 -15.27 0.00
N GLU A 607 29.17 -15.18 1.31
CA GLU A 607 30.27 -15.20 2.28
C GLU A 607 30.88 -16.61 2.44
N ILE A 608 30.18 -17.64 1.96
CA ILE A 608 30.45 -19.04 2.29
C ILE A 608 31.03 -19.81 1.11
N SER A 609 30.54 -19.60 -0.13
CA SER A 609 30.78 -20.59 -1.20
C SER A 609 30.66 -20.10 -2.66
N VAL A 610 31.14 -18.89 -2.99
CA VAL A 610 31.05 -18.34 -4.36
C VAL A 610 31.57 -19.30 -5.45
N PRO A 611 32.75 -19.95 -5.32
CA PRO A 611 33.26 -20.84 -6.37
C PRO A 611 32.35 -22.05 -6.65
N GLN A 612 31.73 -22.61 -5.61
CA GLN A 612 30.85 -23.76 -5.75
C GLN A 612 29.49 -23.38 -6.32
N LEU A 613 28.95 -22.21 -5.95
CA LEU A 613 27.74 -21.67 -6.58
C LEU A 613 27.97 -21.43 -8.07
N ARG A 614 29.12 -20.87 -8.46
CA ARG A 614 29.49 -20.72 -9.88
C ARG A 614 29.55 -22.07 -10.61
N LYS A 615 30.15 -23.11 -9.99
CA LYS A 615 30.16 -24.46 -10.56
C LYS A 615 28.73 -25.00 -10.73
N LEU A 616 27.85 -24.81 -9.74
CA LEU A 616 26.45 -25.23 -9.82
C LEU A 616 25.68 -24.52 -10.94
N SER A 617 25.92 -23.21 -11.12
CA SER A 617 25.34 -22.42 -12.20
C SER A 617 25.78 -22.97 -13.57
N LYS A 618 27.09 -23.12 -13.80
CA LYS A 618 27.64 -23.64 -15.07
C LYS A 618 27.11 -25.04 -15.41
N VAL A 619 27.06 -25.94 -14.42
CA VAL A 619 26.51 -27.30 -14.66
C VAL A 619 25.02 -27.24 -14.99
N SER A 620 24.29 -26.27 -14.44
CA SER A 620 22.84 -26.18 -14.65
C SER A 620 22.45 -25.65 -16.03
N GLU A 621 23.36 -24.98 -16.72
CA GLU A 621 23.21 -24.59 -18.12
C GLU A 621 23.21 -25.84 -19.03
N VAL A 622 23.90 -26.90 -18.61
CA VAL A 622 23.92 -28.20 -19.32
C VAL A 622 22.75 -29.08 -18.89
N SER A 623 22.57 -29.27 -17.58
CA SER A 623 21.43 -29.99 -17.02
C SER A 623 21.22 -29.66 -15.55
N LYS A 624 19.98 -29.33 -15.23
CA LYS A 624 19.51 -29.06 -13.88
C LYS A 624 19.64 -30.29 -12.97
N GLU A 625 19.35 -31.47 -13.50
CA GLU A 625 19.49 -32.76 -12.82
C GLU A 625 20.95 -33.06 -12.48
N LEU A 626 21.89 -32.73 -13.38
CA LEU A 626 23.31 -32.87 -13.12
C LEU A 626 23.78 -31.94 -11.99
N SER A 627 23.30 -30.69 -11.93
CA SER A 627 23.61 -29.80 -10.80
C SER A 627 23.06 -30.33 -9.48
N LYS A 628 21.88 -30.95 -9.50
CA LYS A 628 21.30 -31.60 -8.32
C LYS A 628 22.16 -32.79 -7.88
N ILE A 629 22.58 -33.63 -8.82
CA ILE A 629 23.50 -34.75 -8.55
C ILE A 629 24.82 -34.21 -7.98
N LEU A 630 25.39 -33.15 -8.55
CA LEU A 630 26.64 -32.56 -8.07
C LEU A 630 26.53 -32.10 -6.61
N LEU A 631 25.40 -31.49 -6.22
CA LEU A 631 25.20 -31.04 -4.85
C LEU A 631 24.99 -32.20 -3.85
N TYR A 632 24.27 -33.25 -4.25
CA TYR A 632 23.81 -34.29 -3.33
C TYR A 632 24.63 -35.59 -3.36
N HIS A 633 25.37 -35.87 -4.44
CA HIS A 633 26.05 -37.15 -4.67
C HIS A 633 27.53 -37.08 -4.28
N LYS A 634 27.99 -38.07 -3.50
CA LYS A 634 29.31 -38.09 -2.85
C LYS A 634 30.52 -38.32 -3.79
N GLY A 635 30.29 -38.49 -5.09
CA GLY A 635 31.26 -39.08 -6.03
C GLY A 635 32.48 -38.20 -6.35
N GLU A 636 32.33 -36.87 -6.33
CA GLU A 636 33.38 -35.93 -6.76
C GLU A 636 34.06 -35.16 -5.60
N TRP A 637 33.91 -35.58 -4.35
CA TRP A 637 34.53 -34.88 -3.20
C TRP A 637 36.07 -34.92 -3.18
N ARG A 638 36.70 -35.57 -4.15
CA ARG A 638 38.17 -35.69 -4.25
C ARG A 638 38.85 -34.40 -4.74
N LEU A 639 38.11 -33.41 -5.22
CA LEU A 639 38.65 -32.19 -5.85
C LEU A 639 38.25 -30.88 -5.16
N VAL A 640 37.41 -30.91 -4.11
CA VAL A 640 36.91 -29.71 -3.41
C VAL A 640 36.75 -29.99 -1.91
N LYS A 641 36.90 -28.97 -1.05
CA LYS A 641 36.68 -29.07 0.40
C LYS A 641 35.25 -29.57 0.69
N LYS A 642 35.14 -30.77 1.24
CA LYS A 642 33.90 -31.45 1.63
C LYS A 642 32.97 -30.57 2.49
N GLU A 643 33.55 -29.74 3.34
CA GLU A 643 32.86 -28.82 4.26
C GLU A 643 31.98 -27.80 3.54
N ASP A 644 32.39 -27.27 2.38
CA ASP A 644 31.65 -26.24 1.66
C ASP A 644 30.39 -26.82 0.99
N TYR A 645 30.49 -28.03 0.45
CA TYR A 645 29.32 -28.76 -0.09
C TYR A 645 28.37 -29.23 1.00
N GLU A 646 28.87 -29.62 2.19
CA GLU A 646 28.01 -29.94 3.33
C GLU A 646 27.24 -28.70 3.81
N LYS A 647 27.90 -27.53 3.86
CA LYS A 647 27.22 -26.25 4.13
C LYS A 647 26.17 -25.95 3.08
N LEU A 648 26.51 -25.99 1.79
CA LEU A 648 25.56 -25.75 0.70
C LEU A 648 24.38 -26.73 0.71
N LYS A 649 24.61 -28.00 1.03
CA LYS A 649 23.55 -29.00 1.16
C LYS A 649 22.62 -28.70 2.34
N LYS A 650 23.19 -28.26 3.47
CA LYS A 650 22.40 -27.82 4.63
C LYS A 650 21.56 -26.59 4.27
N PHE A 651 22.13 -25.62 3.56
CA PHE A 651 21.41 -24.47 3.03
C PHE A 651 20.31 -24.87 2.04
N ALA A 652 20.60 -25.77 1.10
CA ALA A 652 19.63 -26.25 0.11
C ALA A 652 18.45 -26.98 0.74
N SER A 653 18.67 -27.61 1.90
CA SER A 653 17.60 -28.24 2.67
C SER A 653 16.70 -27.21 3.37
N ALA A 654 17.23 -26.04 3.72
CA ALA A 654 16.47 -24.97 4.37
C ALA A 654 15.79 -24.01 3.38
N VAL A 655 16.44 -23.71 2.26
CA VAL A 655 16.00 -22.70 1.30
C VAL A 655 15.44 -23.31 0.01
N GLY A 656 15.75 -24.58 -0.27
CA GLY A 656 15.37 -25.26 -1.51
C GLY A 656 16.45 -25.14 -2.59
N PHE A 657 16.63 -26.23 -3.34
CA PHE A 657 17.66 -26.32 -4.39
C PHE A 657 17.44 -25.32 -5.53
N GLU A 658 16.19 -25.14 -5.96
CA GLU A 658 15.82 -24.22 -7.05
C GLU A 658 16.22 -22.78 -6.73
N ASN A 659 15.91 -22.34 -5.53
CA ASN A 659 16.23 -21.01 -5.03
C ASN A 659 17.75 -20.76 -5.03
N ILE A 660 18.53 -21.74 -4.55
CA ILE A 660 19.99 -21.65 -4.58
C ILE A 660 20.52 -21.62 -6.00
N LEU A 661 19.93 -22.40 -6.91
CA LEU A 661 20.37 -22.44 -8.30
C LEU A 661 20.10 -21.12 -9.03
N THR A 662 18.92 -20.52 -8.83
CA THR A 662 18.58 -19.21 -9.38
C THR A 662 19.49 -18.13 -8.79
N TYR A 663 19.73 -18.14 -7.48
CA TYR A 663 20.70 -17.23 -6.85
C TYR A 663 22.12 -17.42 -7.38
N ALA A 664 22.57 -18.67 -7.57
CA ALA A 664 23.86 -18.99 -8.16
C ALA A 664 24.00 -18.42 -9.59
N LYS A 665 22.93 -18.45 -10.38
CA LYS A 665 22.89 -17.83 -11.72
C LYS A 665 23.03 -16.32 -11.66
N MET A 666 22.43 -15.66 -10.66
CA MET A 666 22.55 -14.21 -10.48
C MET A 666 24.00 -13.78 -10.25
N ILE A 667 24.72 -14.49 -9.37
CA ILE A 667 26.09 -14.13 -8.99
C ILE A 667 27.16 -14.62 -9.98
N SER A 668 26.81 -15.50 -10.92
CA SER A 668 27.77 -16.09 -11.86
C SER A 668 28.02 -15.24 -13.11
N GLU A 669 27.16 -14.27 -13.41
CA GLU A 669 27.33 -13.35 -14.54
C GLU A 669 28.35 -12.21 -14.29
N GLU A 670 28.86 -12.09 -13.07
CA GLU A 670 29.73 -10.99 -12.63
C GLU A 670 31.10 -10.93 -13.33
N GLU A 671 31.53 -11.99 -14.03
CA GLU A 671 32.89 -12.10 -14.61
C GLU A 671 32.96 -12.36 -16.13
N GLN A 672 31.84 -12.52 -16.85
CA GLN A 672 31.90 -12.65 -18.32
C GLN A 672 32.32 -11.34 -19.03
N LEU A 673 32.48 -10.25 -18.27
CA LEU A 673 32.94 -8.94 -18.76
C LEU A 673 34.42 -8.65 -18.46
N VAL A 674 35.18 -9.60 -17.88
CA VAL A 674 36.60 -9.42 -17.48
C VAL A 674 37.55 -10.41 -18.16
N GLU A 675 37.09 -11.27 -19.08
CA GLU A 675 37.96 -12.12 -19.91
C GLU A 675 38.17 -11.60 -21.33
#